data_AF-A0A0F8FIR3-F1
#
_entry.id   AF-A0A0F8FIR3-F1
#
_cell.length_a   1.000
_cell.length_b   1.000
_cell.length_c   1.000
_cell.angle_alpha   90.00
_cell.angle_beta   90.00
_cell.angle_gamma   90.00
#
_symmetry.space_group_name_H-M   'P 1'
#
loop_
_entity.id
_entity.type
_entity.pdbx_description
1 polymer ?
#
loop_
_entity_poly.entity_id
_entity_poly.type
_entity_poly.pdbx_seq_one_letter_code
_entity_poly.pdbx_strand_id
1 'polypeptide(L)'
;MWKAKRHGIILFVIILALYLVIGGSASAATIYVDDNDKSADYETIQTALNAAVDGDTIIVKPGTYPDELIQVNTSVTIKGASGYPSVGGFDIYRQSRIEGLTITKGVGFDQGGIECTIRNNRFEGCGVSIGNSYLYGNQTIMNNLFTGSKFGVSTYDSWNNKITGNTFQKCDAGIKFTWGGGGHVVTGNTFKNCGIGIHIIDEQATIYNNYFSNNINLQVDELHDRNGPQLNTKKTTGENIIDGPYIAGNYWATPAGDGFSQTHLDTNGDGIAEKTYQIAEGVIDYLPLVTPRTESEPVLPVANFKANTVSGNAPLSVLFTDLSQNATSRSWNFGDGATSTDKNPTHSYSLAGNYTVNLTVSNLKDTDSKTAIITVLEKEEEEKEENENVNENNNLPVVDFSTNVISGSAPLSVLFTDLSQNATSRSWDVNNDGIEDSKEASFVYVYTATGTYTVKLTVSNENGTSPKTTLITVENESIDGSSHSNGGSSHSNGGSSSGGGGSPEPARNVETKELSQVFITNGKAVKFDFTKDATCVVYVSFDAKKTVGKTTTIVEELKNKSSLVSELPEGKVYKSFNVWVGNSGFATSKNIENPVVCFKVEKSWLQDKKIDKDSIILNRYSEEKWEQLPVNLLEEDDKFLYFTAETPAFSSFVITGKAKSLSEEDSTETEPEKETRAAEEEMKSIEEEVEPNSGQEEDTKAPGFEIGYGIICMSAIFLHKRKQKN
;
A
#
# COMPACT_ATOMS: atom_id res chain seq x y z
N MET A 1 74.24 15.28 -2.48
CA MET A 1 73.18 14.31 -2.12
C MET A 1 71.90 14.41 -2.96
N TRP A 2 71.33 15.61 -3.24
CA TRP A 2 69.98 15.74 -3.81
C TRP A 2 69.74 14.97 -5.14
N LYS A 3 70.68 14.99 -6.10
CA LYS A 3 70.57 14.23 -7.37
C LYS A 3 70.42 12.70 -7.17
N ALA A 4 70.99 12.11 -6.12
CA ALA A 4 70.93 10.66 -5.89
C ALA A 4 69.52 10.20 -5.50
N LYS A 5 68.83 10.94 -4.61
CA LYS A 5 67.44 10.62 -4.22
C LYS A 5 66.47 10.64 -5.40
N ARG A 6 66.64 11.55 -6.36
CA ARG A 6 65.80 11.63 -7.57
C ARG A 6 65.89 10.36 -8.43
N HIS A 7 67.10 9.81 -8.62
CA HIS A 7 67.29 8.59 -9.42
C HIS A 7 66.69 7.35 -8.71
N GLY A 8 66.84 7.24 -7.38
CA GLY A 8 66.21 6.16 -6.62
C GLY A 8 64.67 6.17 -6.71
N ILE A 9 64.04 7.35 -6.64
CA ILE A 9 62.58 7.49 -6.78
C ILE A 9 62.12 7.15 -8.20
N ILE A 10 62.83 7.63 -9.24
CA ILE A 10 62.50 7.31 -10.64
C ILE A 10 62.65 5.81 -10.91
N LEU A 11 63.70 5.17 -10.39
CA LEU A 11 63.89 3.73 -10.52
C LEU A 11 62.79 2.94 -9.79
N PHE A 12 62.37 3.38 -8.60
CA PHE A 12 61.28 2.75 -7.85
C PHE A 12 59.93 2.87 -8.59
N VAL A 13 59.62 4.04 -9.17
CA VAL A 13 58.41 4.23 -9.99
C VAL A 13 58.46 3.39 -11.28
N ILE A 14 59.63 3.25 -11.92
CA ILE A 14 59.80 2.38 -13.10
C ILE A 14 59.65 0.90 -12.73
N ILE A 15 60.14 0.47 -11.57
CA ILE A 15 59.94 -0.90 -11.07
C ILE A 15 58.46 -1.15 -10.73
N LEU A 16 57.77 -0.18 -10.13
CA LEU A 16 56.33 -0.27 -9.84
C LEU A 16 55.50 -0.32 -11.14
N ALA A 17 55.85 0.48 -12.13
CA ALA A 17 55.24 0.46 -13.46
C ALA A 17 55.52 -0.85 -14.21
N LEU A 18 56.73 -1.42 -14.09
CA LEU A 18 57.04 -2.74 -14.63
C LEU A 18 56.25 -3.85 -13.92
N TYR A 19 56.02 -3.76 -12.61
CA TYR A 19 55.10 -4.67 -11.91
C TYR A 19 53.66 -4.55 -12.43
N LEU A 20 53.18 -3.33 -12.71
CA LEU A 20 51.86 -3.07 -13.30
C LEU A 20 51.73 -3.45 -14.79
N VAL A 21 52.84 -3.63 -15.51
CA VAL A 21 52.86 -4.02 -16.93
C VAL A 21 53.18 -5.51 -17.14
N ILE A 22 53.87 -6.15 -16.19
CA ILE A 22 54.11 -7.60 -16.15
C ILE A 22 52.94 -8.32 -15.46
N GLY A 23 52.32 -7.68 -14.45
CA GLY A 23 51.05 -8.08 -13.87
C GLY A 23 49.89 -7.78 -14.82
N GLY A 24 49.82 -8.52 -15.94
CA GLY A 24 48.66 -8.46 -16.83
C GLY A 24 47.38 -8.74 -16.04
N SER A 25 46.40 -7.84 -16.15
CA SER A 25 45.14 -7.94 -15.41
C SER A 25 44.36 -9.17 -15.87
N ALA A 26 44.51 -10.28 -15.15
CA ALA A 26 43.68 -11.46 -15.32
C ALA A 26 42.22 -11.04 -15.12
N SER A 27 41.41 -11.18 -16.17
CA SER A 27 39.96 -11.06 -16.02
C SER A 27 39.49 -12.19 -15.12
N ALA A 28 38.78 -11.86 -14.04
CA ALA A 28 38.22 -12.84 -13.12
C ALA A 28 37.54 -13.98 -13.89
N ALA A 29 38.01 -15.20 -13.68
CA ALA A 29 37.54 -16.39 -14.35
C ALA A 29 36.26 -16.92 -13.69
N THR A 30 35.50 -17.70 -14.45
CA THR A 30 34.47 -18.58 -13.89
C THR A 30 34.98 -20.00 -14.00
N ILE A 31 35.10 -20.68 -12.86
CA ILE A 31 35.63 -22.04 -12.73
C ILE A 31 34.48 -22.95 -12.31
N TYR A 32 34.26 -24.07 -13.00
CA TYR A 32 33.20 -25.02 -12.67
C TYR A 32 33.72 -26.23 -11.90
N VAL A 33 32.99 -26.61 -10.86
CA VAL A 33 33.24 -27.81 -10.05
C VAL A 33 32.05 -28.74 -10.15
N ASP A 34 32.30 -30.01 -10.52
CA ASP A 34 31.30 -31.08 -10.61
C ASP A 34 31.93 -32.40 -10.18
N ASP A 35 31.30 -33.15 -9.29
CA ASP A 35 31.80 -34.44 -8.80
C ASP A 35 31.45 -35.62 -9.72
N ASN A 36 30.62 -35.39 -10.75
CA ASN A 36 30.09 -36.43 -11.64
C ASN A 36 30.39 -36.16 -13.14
N ASP A 37 30.64 -34.92 -13.56
CA ASP A 37 30.90 -34.56 -14.96
C ASP A 37 32.38 -34.26 -15.28
N LYS A 38 32.93 -35.00 -16.24
CA LYS A 38 34.28 -34.81 -16.80
C LYS A 38 34.41 -33.61 -17.75
N SER A 39 33.34 -32.84 -17.96
CA SER A 39 33.37 -31.57 -18.68
C SER A 39 33.54 -30.33 -17.77
N ALA A 40 33.47 -30.50 -16.45
CA ALA A 40 33.84 -29.47 -15.48
C ALA A 40 35.37 -29.30 -15.38
N ASP A 41 35.81 -28.13 -14.90
CA ASP A 41 37.23 -27.81 -14.79
C ASP A 41 37.92 -28.60 -13.66
N TYR A 42 37.19 -28.91 -12.58
CA TYR A 42 37.70 -29.61 -11.40
C TYR A 42 36.67 -30.54 -10.74
N GLU A 43 37.14 -31.67 -10.20
CA GLU A 43 36.31 -32.63 -9.45
C GLU A 43 36.03 -32.17 -7.99
N THR A 44 36.83 -31.24 -7.44
CA THR A 44 36.66 -30.76 -6.05
C THR A 44 36.87 -29.25 -5.88
N ILE A 45 36.23 -28.67 -4.86
CA ILE A 45 36.32 -27.23 -4.57
C ILE A 45 37.75 -26.85 -4.16
N GLN A 46 38.46 -27.71 -3.41
CA GLN A 46 39.85 -27.44 -3.05
C GLN A 46 40.79 -27.47 -4.26
N THR A 47 40.57 -28.34 -5.25
CA THR A 47 41.41 -28.35 -6.47
C THR A 47 41.16 -27.12 -7.35
N ALA A 48 39.91 -26.66 -7.45
CA ALA A 48 39.60 -25.37 -8.07
C ALA A 48 40.25 -24.18 -7.32
N LEU A 49 40.15 -24.12 -5.99
CA LEU A 49 40.78 -23.08 -5.16
C LEU A 49 42.30 -23.03 -5.31
N ASN A 50 42.96 -24.18 -5.50
CA ASN A 50 44.40 -24.26 -5.70
C ASN A 50 44.86 -23.73 -7.07
N ALA A 51 43.94 -23.53 -8.01
CA ALA A 51 44.21 -22.99 -9.35
C ALA A 51 43.64 -21.57 -9.56
N ALA A 52 42.65 -21.17 -8.77
CA ALA A 52 42.01 -19.86 -8.82
C ALA A 52 42.95 -18.71 -8.41
N VAL A 53 42.71 -17.52 -8.97
CA VAL A 53 43.36 -16.25 -8.62
C VAL A 53 42.39 -15.30 -7.91
N ASP A 54 42.92 -14.24 -7.28
CA ASP A 54 42.12 -13.22 -6.60
C ASP A 54 41.12 -12.57 -7.59
N GLY A 55 39.83 -12.67 -7.28
CA GLY A 55 38.71 -12.18 -8.09
C GLY A 55 37.83 -13.28 -8.70
N ASP A 56 38.33 -14.52 -8.80
CA ASP A 56 37.63 -15.61 -9.51
C ASP A 56 36.29 -16.03 -8.86
N THR A 57 35.42 -16.60 -9.68
CA THR A 57 34.14 -17.18 -9.25
C THR A 57 34.10 -18.69 -9.50
N ILE A 58 34.09 -19.47 -8.41
CA ILE A 58 33.96 -20.92 -8.42
C ILE A 58 32.47 -21.29 -8.35
N ILE A 59 31.94 -21.90 -9.41
CA ILE A 59 30.55 -22.37 -9.52
C ILE A 59 30.49 -23.87 -9.28
N VAL A 60 29.93 -24.22 -8.13
CA VAL A 60 29.68 -25.60 -7.66
C VAL A 60 28.37 -26.10 -8.26
N LYS A 61 28.41 -27.18 -9.03
CA LYS A 61 27.23 -27.79 -9.68
C LYS A 61 26.38 -28.57 -8.65
N PRO A 62 25.10 -28.87 -8.92
CA PRO A 62 24.24 -29.62 -7.99
C PRO A 62 24.78 -31.04 -7.76
N GLY A 63 25.24 -31.30 -6.53
CA GLY A 63 25.90 -32.55 -6.14
C GLY A 63 26.15 -32.64 -4.63
N THR A 64 26.84 -33.69 -4.20
CA THR A 64 27.23 -33.92 -2.80
C THR A 64 28.74 -34.15 -2.75
N TYR A 65 29.47 -33.08 -2.51
CA TYR A 65 30.93 -33.04 -2.53
C TYR A 65 31.51 -33.66 -1.25
N PRO A 66 32.82 -33.98 -1.23
CA PRO A 66 33.49 -34.46 -0.02
C PRO A 66 33.19 -33.58 1.20
N ASP A 67 32.85 -34.25 2.30
CA ASP A 67 32.64 -33.66 3.62
C ASP A 67 34.01 -33.30 4.25
N GLU A 68 34.70 -32.32 3.66
CA GLU A 68 36.04 -31.86 4.05
C GLU A 68 36.06 -30.37 4.46
N LEU A 69 37.13 -29.94 5.13
CA LEU A 69 37.28 -28.56 5.62
C LEU A 69 38.17 -27.75 4.65
N ILE A 70 37.50 -27.05 3.74
CA ILE A 70 38.08 -26.39 2.56
C ILE A 70 38.83 -25.11 2.97
N GLN A 71 40.06 -24.97 2.50
CA GLN A 71 41.00 -23.92 2.91
C GLN A 71 41.01 -22.77 1.88
N VAL A 72 40.26 -21.70 2.16
CA VAL A 72 40.06 -20.56 1.24
C VAL A 72 41.18 -19.52 1.42
N ASN A 73 42.28 -19.75 0.71
CA ASN A 73 43.51 -18.94 0.74
C ASN A 73 43.62 -17.86 -0.35
N THR A 74 42.57 -17.74 -1.19
CA THR A 74 42.47 -16.82 -2.33
C THR A 74 41.16 -16.02 -2.20
N SER A 75 41.13 -14.76 -2.64
CA SER A 75 39.98 -13.86 -2.51
C SER A 75 38.96 -14.15 -3.62
N VAL A 76 38.01 -15.05 -3.37
CA VAL A 76 37.10 -15.59 -4.42
C VAL A 76 35.63 -15.53 -4.03
N THR A 77 34.74 -15.65 -5.03
CA THR A 77 33.35 -16.06 -4.80
C THR A 77 33.22 -17.58 -5.00
N ILE A 78 32.71 -18.31 -4.00
CA ILE A 78 32.29 -19.71 -4.13
C ILE A 78 30.77 -19.75 -4.11
N LYS A 79 30.16 -20.35 -5.14
CA LYS A 79 28.72 -20.27 -5.39
C LYS A 79 28.12 -21.60 -5.82
N GLY A 80 27.03 -22.03 -5.17
CA GLY A 80 26.16 -23.08 -5.71
C GLY A 80 25.38 -22.60 -6.94
N ALA A 81 25.44 -23.37 -8.04
CA ALA A 81 24.76 -23.06 -9.30
C ALA A 81 23.23 -23.07 -9.15
N SER A 82 22.70 -24.11 -8.52
CA SER A 82 21.29 -24.28 -8.14
C SER A 82 21.18 -25.41 -7.10
N GLY A 83 19.98 -25.61 -6.53
CA GLY A 83 19.69 -26.78 -5.68
C GLY A 83 20.28 -26.79 -4.25
N TYR A 84 21.19 -25.88 -3.92
CA TYR A 84 22.00 -25.87 -2.68
C TYR A 84 22.92 -27.10 -2.57
N PRO A 85 23.98 -27.20 -3.39
CA PRO A 85 24.91 -28.33 -3.38
C PRO A 85 25.51 -28.55 -1.99
N SER A 86 25.66 -29.82 -1.59
CA SER A 86 26.13 -30.17 -0.25
C SER A 86 27.67 -30.24 -0.22
N VAL A 87 28.27 -29.55 0.74
CA VAL A 87 29.72 -29.44 0.95
C VAL A 87 30.05 -29.53 2.43
N GLY A 88 31.30 -29.88 2.76
CA GLY A 88 31.80 -29.92 4.14
C GLY A 88 31.77 -28.57 4.86
N GLY A 89 32.90 -27.88 4.92
CA GLY A 89 33.04 -26.58 5.58
C GLY A 89 34.14 -25.73 4.99
N PHE A 90 34.33 -24.50 5.50
CA PHE A 90 35.32 -23.56 4.99
C PHE A 90 36.12 -22.87 6.10
N ASP A 91 37.45 -22.91 6.05
CA ASP A 91 38.32 -21.99 6.79
C ASP A 91 38.74 -20.86 5.84
N ILE A 92 38.45 -19.61 6.21
CA ILE A 92 38.58 -18.46 5.29
C ILE A 92 39.71 -17.51 5.72
N TYR A 93 40.73 -17.40 4.87
CA TYR A 93 41.96 -16.63 5.12
C TYR A 93 42.05 -15.34 4.29
N ARG A 94 41.17 -15.17 3.29
CA ARG A 94 41.10 -14.02 2.36
C ARG A 94 39.68 -13.49 2.22
N GLN A 95 39.54 -12.23 1.81
CA GLN A 95 38.24 -11.58 1.58
C GLN A 95 37.45 -12.33 0.51
N SER A 96 36.46 -13.12 0.95
CA SER A 96 35.77 -14.11 0.13
C SER A 96 34.27 -14.07 0.32
N ARG A 97 33.54 -14.70 -0.61
CA ARG A 97 32.07 -14.70 -0.62
C ARG A 97 31.52 -16.10 -0.88
N ILE A 98 30.80 -16.66 0.09
CA ILE A 98 30.24 -18.02 0.03
C ILE A 98 28.72 -17.92 -0.11
N GLU A 99 28.13 -18.41 -1.20
CA GLU A 99 26.67 -18.39 -1.39
C GLU A 99 26.02 -19.62 -2.04
N GLY A 100 24.77 -19.90 -1.64
CA GLY A 100 23.92 -20.89 -2.30
C GLY A 100 24.32 -22.35 -2.06
N LEU A 101 24.99 -22.68 -0.95
CA LEU A 101 25.45 -24.03 -0.60
C LEU A 101 24.68 -24.60 0.60
N THR A 102 24.70 -25.93 0.74
CA THR A 102 24.41 -26.62 2.01
C THR A 102 25.73 -27.01 2.66
N ILE A 103 25.93 -26.65 3.93
CA ILE A 103 27.20 -26.73 4.65
C ILE A 103 26.99 -27.62 5.89
N THR A 104 27.90 -28.58 6.13
CA THR A 104 27.81 -29.59 7.20
C THR A 104 28.84 -29.40 8.33
N LYS A 105 29.98 -28.74 8.06
CA LYS A 105 31.09 -28.51 9.02
C LYS A 105 31.29 -27.05 9.42
N GLY A 106 30.57 -26.14 8.79
CA GLY A 106 30.51 -24.72 9.17
C GLY A 106 31.52 -23.85 8.42
N VAL A 107 31.67 -22.61 8.90
CA VAL A 107 32.61 -21.62 8.36
C VAL A 107 33.43 -20.99 9.49
N GLY A 108 34.75 -21.05 9.41
CA GLY A 108 35.69 -20.43 10.35
C GLY A 108 36.45 -19.24 9.75
N PHE A 109 36.80 -18.28 10.60
CA PHE A 109 37.66 -17.12 10.27
C PHE A 109 38.92 -17.07 11.15
N ASP A 110 39.29 -18.21 11.72
CA ASP A 110 40.19 -18.34 12.87
C ASP A 110 41.64 -17.86 12.63
N GLN A 111 42.04 -17.57 11.38
CA GLN A 111 43.36 -17.00 11.06
C GLN A 111 43.33 -15.99 9.88
N GLY A 112 42.17 -15.40 9.52
CA GLY A 112 42.14 -14.43 8.42
C GLY A 112 40.74 -13.98 7.96
N GLY A 113 40.66 -13.58 6.69
CA GLY A 113 39.39 -13.37 5.99
C GLY A 113 38.54 -12.21 6.53
N ILE A 114 39.06 -10.99 6.61
CA ILE A 114 38.27 -9.79 6.98
C ILE A 114 37.32 -9.41 5.82
N GLU A 115 36.18 -8.77 6.12
CA GLU A 115 35.18 -8.29 5.14
C GLU A 115 34.53 -9.38 4.26
N CYS A 116 34.46 -10.62 4.72
CA CYS A 116 33.83 -11.71 3.98
C CYS A 116 32.30 -11.63 4.02
N THR A 117 31.65 -12.21 2.99
CA THR A 117 30.18 -12.30 2.91
C THR A 117 29.72 -13.75 2.83
N ILE A 118 29.05 -14.22 3.88
CA ILE A 118 28.46 -15.56 3.93
C ILE A 118 26.94 -15.40 3.77
N ARG A 119 26.39 -15.81 2.62
CA ARG A 119 24.97 -15.52 2.33
C ARG A 119 24.18 -16.58 1.60
N ASN A 120 22.87 -16.62 1.84
CA ASN A 120 21.95 -17.54 1.17
C ASN A 120 22.40 -19.01 1.24
N ASN A 121 23.02 -19.44 2.35
CA ASN A 121 23.44 -20.83 2.56
C ASN A 121 22.50 -21.54 3.55
N ARG A 122 22.58 -22.87 3.59
CA ARG A 122 21.99 -23.73 4.62
C ARG A 122 23.12 -24.31 5.48
N PHE A 123 22.97 -24.25 6.79
CA PHE A 123 23.89 -24.83 7.76
C PHE A 123 23.14 -25.91 8.54
N GLU A 124 23.61 -27.15 8.44
CA GLU A 124 22.98 -28.32 9.08
C GLU A 124 23.88 -28.82 10.22
N GLY A 125 23.44 -28.64 11.47
CA GLY A 125 24.20 -28.98 12.70
C GLY A 125 25.41 -28.08 12.99
N CYS A 126 25.93 -27.36 12.00
CA CYS A 126 27.07 -26.45 12.10
C CYS A 126 26.65 -24.96 12.04
N GLY A 127 27.62 -24.04 12.07
CA GLY A 127 27.40 -22.59 12.03
C GLY A 127 28.63 -21.82 11.57
N VAL A 128 28.67 -20.52 11.87
CA VAL A 128 29.81 -19.63 11.58
C VAL A 128 30.57 -19.26 12.86
N SER A 129 31.89 -19.43 12.88
CA SER A 129 32.78 -19.00 13.97
C SER A 129 33.63 -17.81 13.53
N ILE A 130 33.62 -16.71 14.29
CA ILE A 130 34.33 -15.46 13.97
C ILE A 130 35.29 -15.07 15.11
N GLY A 131 36.58 -15.23 14.84
CA GLY A 131 37.68 -14.72 15.67
C GLY A 131 38.12 -15.66 16.81
N ASN A 132 39.39 -15.53 17.18
CA ASN A 132 40.01 -16.21 18.34
C ASN A 132 41.16 -15.39 18.98
N SER A 133 41.44 -14.20 18.45
CA SER A 133 42.49 -13.25 18.86
C SER A 133 42.29 -11.94 18.10
N TYR A 134 42.59 -10.81 18.75
CA TYR A 134 42.49 -9.45 18.22
C TYR A 134 42.76 -9.31 16.71
N LEU A 135 41.79 -8.70 16.01
CA LEU A 135 41.79 -8.09 14.64
C LEU A 135 40.65 -8.59 13.73
N TYR A 136 40.02 -9.74 13.99
CA TYR A 136 38.98 -10.28 13.10
C TYR A 136 37.62 -9.58 13.27
N GLY A 137 36.95 -9.28 12.16
CA GLY A 137 35.69 -8.54 12.21
C GLY A 137 35.17 -8.10 10.83
N ASN A 138 34.16 -7.21 10.85
CA ASN A 138 33.48 -6.67 9.66
C ASN A 138 32.84 -7.73 8.75
N GLN A 139 32.60 -8.95 9.24
CA GLN A 139 31.95 -10.01 8.46
C GLN A 139 30.48 -9.66 8.19
N THR A 140 29.97 -10.05 7.02
CA THR A 140 28.54 -9.92 6.70
C THR A 140 27.91 -11.29 6.50
N ILE A 141 27.14 -11.72 7.50
CA ILE A 141 26.40 -12.99 7.51
C ILE A 141 24.94 -12.67 7.20
N MET A 142 24.44 -13.01 5.99
CA MET A 142 23.08 -12.62 5.59
C MET A 142 22.21 -13.71 4.94
N ASN A 143 20.91 -13.71 5.24
CA ASN A 143 19.91 -14.57 4.60
C ASN A 143 20.22 -16.09 4.64
N ASN A 144 21.02 -16.56 5.59
CA ASN A 144 21.33 -17.99 5.76
C ASN A 144 20.27 -18.67 6.63
N LEU A 145 20.09 -19.98 6.45
CA LEU A 145 19.28 -20.85 7.30
C LEU A 145 20.19 -21.72 8.18
N PHE A 146 20.13 -21.54 9.50
CA PHE A 146 20.83 -22.36 10.49
C PHE A 146 19.85 -23.32 11.16
N THR A 147 20.12 -24.62 11.10
CA THR A 147 19.21 -25.66 11.64
C THR A 147 19.96 -26.64 12.53
N GLY A 148 19.57 -26.74 13.81
CA GLY A 148 20.16 -27.69 14.76
C GLY A 148 21.58 -27.36 15.21
N SER A 149 22.08 -26.17 14.87
CA SER A 149 23.43 -25.71 15.20
C SER A 149 23.64 -25.53 16.70
N LYS A 150 24.79 -25.94 17.25
CA LYS A 150 25.17 -25.55 18.62
C LYS A 150 25.15 -24.03 18.78
N PHE A 151 25.89 -23.35 17.91
CA PHE A 151 25.79 -21.90 17.70
C PHE A 151 25.55 -21.66 16.21
N GLY A 152 24.56 -20.84 15.84
CA GLY A 152 24.35 -20.46 14.44
C GLY A 152 25.45 -19.51 13.95
N VAL A 153 25.67 -18.43 14.71
CA VAL A 153 26.89 -17.61 14.62
C VAL A 153 27.50 -17.46 16.01
N SER A 154 28.79 -17.74 16.18
CA SER A 154 29.54 -17.46 17.41
C SER A 154 30.70 -16.50 17.15
N THR A 155 30.89 -15.52 18.03
CA THR A 155 32.06 -14.63 18.02
C THR A 155 32.89 -14.74 19.29
N TYR A 156 34.19 -14.48 19.12
CA TYR A 156 35.17 -14.34 20.20
C TYR A 156 36.20 -13.29 19.77
N ASP A 157 36.44 -12.26 20.60
CA ASP A 157 37.42 -11.18 20.34
C ASP A 157 37.29 -10.57 18.92
N SER A 158 36.07 -10.12 18.60
CA SER A 158 35.72 -9.63 17.26
C SER A 158 34.97 -8.28 17.30
N TRP A 159 34.77 -7.66 16.14
CA TRP A 159 34.18 -6.32 16.03
C TRP A 159 33.38 -6.13 14.73
N ASN A 160 32.42 -5.19 14.72
CA ASN A 160 31.69 -4.68 13.54
C ASN A 160 30.93 -5.69 12.65
N ASN A 161 30.78 -6.95 13.06
CA ASN A 161 30.06 -7.96 12.28
C ASN A 161 28.57 -7.60 12.08
N LYS A 162 28.07 -7.81 10.86
CA LYS A 162 26.68 -7.60 10.45
C LYS A 162 26.00 -8.96 10.27
N ILE A 163 24.95 -9.22 11.04
CA ILE A 163 24.18 -10.46 10.98
C ILE A 163 22.74 -10.06 10.62
N THR A 164 22.28 -10.34 9.39
CA THR A 164 21.00 -9.79 8.90
C THR A 164 20.17 -10.72 8.01
N GLY A 165 18.84 -10.75 8.19
CA GLY A 165 17.95 -11.59 7.39
C GLY A 165 18.08 -13.11 7.60
N ASN A 166 18.94 -13.57 8.52
CA ASN A 166 19.17 -15.00 8.75
C ASN A 166 18.01 -15.62 9.54
N THR A 167 17.81 -16.92 9.36
CA THR A 167 16.83 -17.71 10.10
C THR A 167 17.54 -18.79 10.92
N PHE A 168 17.41 -18.72 12.24
CA PHE A 168 17.95 -19.66 13.21
C PHE A 168 16.82 -20.56 13.74
N GLN A 169 16.98 -21.88 13.61
CA GLN A 169 15.97 -22.85 14.02
C GLN A 169 16.57 -23.99 14.85
N LYS A 170 16.01 -24.21 16.05
CA LYS A 170 16.40 -25.33 16.93
C LYS A 170 17.90 -25.36 17.29
N CYS A 171 18.54 -24.20 17.33
CA CYS A 171 19.93 -24.06 17.76
C CYS A 171 20.03 -24.05 19.30
N ASP A 172 21.17 -24.43 19.90
CA ASP A 172 21.34 -24.25 21.35
C ASP A 172 21.38 -22.74 21.67
N ALA A 173 22.17 -21.97 20.91
CA ALA A 173 21.97 -20.53 20.73
C ALA A 173 21.97 -20.12 19.25
N GLY A 174 21.08 -19.21 18.85
CA GLY A 174 21.06 -18.67 17.48
C GLY A 174 22.33 -17.86 17.18
N ILE A 175 22.60 -16.84 17.99
CA ILE A 175 23.87 -16.11 18.00
C ILE A 175 24.49 -16.16 19.39
N LYS A 176 25.83 -16.28 19.47
CA LYS A 176 26.60 -16.05 20.70
C LYS A 176 27.70 -15.01 20.47
N PHE A 177 27.76 -14.01 21.34
CA PHE A 177 28.82 -12.99 21.39
C PHE A 177 29.63 -13.12 22.69
N THR A 178 30.96 -13.05 22.61
CA THR A 178 31.87 -13.27 23.74
C THR A 178 33.10 -12.35 23.68
N TRP A 179 33.37 -11.61 24.76
CA TRP A 179 34.65 -10.93 25.06
C TRP A 179 35.31 -10.25 23.84
N GLY A 180 34.70 -9.18 23.29
CA GLY A 180 35.21 -8.51 22.09
C GLY A 180 35.11 -6.98 22.08
N GLY A 181 35.18 -6.39 20.89
CA GLY A 181 35.26 -4.96 20.64
C GLY A 181 33.95 -4.29 20.21
N GLY A 182 32.86 -5.05 20.11
CA GLY A 182 31.52 -4.55 19.85
C GLY A 182 31.27 -4.01 18.44
N GLY A 183 30.32 -3.08 18.33
CA GLY A 183 29.86 -2.54 17.03
C GLY A 183 29.08 -3.54 16.18
N HIS A 184 28.68 -4.69 16.73
CA HIS A 184 27.89 -5.70 16.04
C HIS A 184 26.49 -5.19 15.72
N VAL A 185 25.97 -5.52 14.53
CA VAL A 185 24.62 -5.16 14.10
C VAL A 185 23.83 -6.42 13.78
N VAL A 186 22.71 -6.62 14.48
CA VAL A 186 21.82 -7.78 14.33
C VAL A 186 20.43 -7.27 13.94
N THR A 187 20.01 -7.46 12.68
CA THR A 187 18.73 -6.93 12.19
C THR A 187 18.04 -7.73 11.09
N GLY A 188 16.71 -7.83 11.13
CA GLY A 188 15.92 -8.62 10.17
C GLY A 188 16.01 -10.14 10.36
N ASN A 189 16.63 -10.64 11.44
CA ASN A 189 16.80 -12.07 11.66
C ASN A 189 15.56 -12.69 12.32
N THR A 190 15.36 -13.99 12.11
CA THR A 190 14.31 -14.80 12.74
C THR A 190 14.93 -15.88 13.62
N PHE A 191 14.54 -15.94 14.89
CA PHE A 191 14.98 -16.95 15.86
C PHE A 191 13.76 -17.76 16.32
N LYS A 192 13.71 -19.06 15.97
CA LYS A 192 12.54 -19.93 16.23
C LYS A 192 12.95 -21.23 16.92
N ASN A 193 12.37 -21.48 18.10
CA ASN A 193 12.55 -22.68 18.91
C ASN A 193 14.03 -23.00 19.23
N CYS A 194 14.91 -22.00 19.31
CA CYS A 194 16.25 -22.17 19.85
C CYS A 194 16.19 -22.27 21.39
N GLY A 195 17.24 -22.79 22.02
CA GLY A 195 17.40 -22.70 23.48
C GLY A 195 17.51 -21.24 23.90
N ILE A 196 18.46 -20.53 23.31
CA ILE A 196 18.66 -19.08 23.41
C ILE A 196 18.56 -18.45 22.00
N GLY A 197 17.90 -17.30 21.86
CA GLY A 197 17.92 -16.51 20.62
C GLY A 197 19.30 -15.89 20.39
N ILE A 198 19.67 -14.95 21.27
CA ILE A 198 21.02 -14.35 21.32
C ILE A 198 21.59 -14.50 22.75
N HIS A 199 22.84 -14.97 22.86
CA HIS A 199 23.61 -15.00 24.10
C HIS A 199 24.75 -13.98 24.03
N ILE A 200 24.89 -13.11 25.02
CA ILE A 200 25.90 -12.05 25.06
C ILE A 200 26.70 -12.17 26.36
N ILE A 201 28.02 -12.19 26.27
CA ILE A 201 28.95 -12.23 27.42
C ILE A 201 29.98 -11.10 27.24
N ASP A 202 29.90 -10.08 28.08
CA ASP A 202 30.73 -8.87 28.04
C ASP A 202 30.89 -8.26 26.63
N GLU A 203 29.77 -7.94 25.96
CA GLU A 203 29.83 -7.43 24.59
C GLU A 203 28.69 -6.46 24.25
N GLN A 204 28.93 -5.55 23.29
CA GLN A 204 27.99 -4.54 22.79
C GLN A 204 27.53 -4.84 21.36
N ALA A 205 26.21 -4.85 21.17
CA ALA A 205 25.57 -4.99 19.88
C ALA A 205 24.35 -4.07 19.75
N THR A 206 24.04 -3.62 18.54
CA THR A 206 22.77 -2.99 18.18
C THR A 206 21.87 -4.06 17.56
N ILE A 207 20.80 -4.41 18.27
CA ILE A 207 19.90 -5.54 17.97
C ILE A 207 18.51 -4.96 17.77
N TYR A 208 18.03 -4.90 16.53
CA TYR A 208 16.75 -4.26 16.22
C TYR A 208 16.07 -4.90 15.01
N ASN A 209 14.75 -4.82 14.91
CA ASN A 209 13.95 -5.38 13.82
C ASN A 209 14.18 -6.89 13.62
N ASN A 210 14.31 -7.67 14.70
CA ASN A 210 14.39 -9.14 14.65
C ASN A 210 13.10 -9.78 15.21
N TYR A 211 12.78 -10.98 14.73
CA TYR A 211 11.69 -11.81 15.24
C TYR A 211 12.24 -12.87 16.19
N PHE A 212 11.82 -12.86 17.46
CA PHE A 212 12.19 -13.85 18.46
C PHE A 212 10.99 -14.71 18.88
N SER A 213 11.16 -16.03 18.94
CA SER A 213 10.21 -16.99 19.49
C SER A 213 10.97 -18.24 19.97
N ASN A 214 11.59 -18.15 21.15
CA ASN A 214 12.51 -19.13 21.71
C ASN A 214 12.18 -19.40 23.20
N ASN A 215 12.88 -20.35 23.82
CA ASN A 215 12.73 -20.57 25.27
C ASN A 215 13.31 -19.39 26.06
N ILE A 216 14.46 -18.87 25.63
CA ILE A 216 15.05 -17.61 26.09
C ILE A 216 15.34 -16.77 24.85
N ASN A 217 14.78 -15.57 24.74
CA ASN A 217 14.98 -14.75 23.54
C ASN A 217 16.34 -14.02 23.53
N LEU A 218 16.74 -13.47 24.67
CA LEU A 218 18.02 -12.81 24.89
C LEU A 218 18.54 -13.20 26.28
N GLN A 219 19.80 -13.63 26.36
CA GLN A 219 20.55 -13.78 27.61
C GLN A 219 21.77 -12.86 27.57
N VAL A 220 22.02 -12.15 28.67
CA VAL A 220 23.14 -11.22 28.83
C VAL A 220 23.82 -11.50 30.16
N ASP A 221 25.09 -11.93 30.10
CA ASP A 221 25.93 -12.21 31.27
C ASP A 221 27.14 -11.25 31.29
N GLU A 222 27.76 -11.07 32.46
CA GLU A 222 29.11 -10.49 32.60
C GLU A 222 29.33 -9.09 31.97
N LEU A 223 28.40 -8.14 32.15
CA LEU A 223 28.49 -6.75 31.65
C LEU A 223 29.54 -5.89 32.40
N HIS A 224 30.81 -6.27 32.37
CA HIS A 224 31.90 -5.62 33.12
C HIS A 224 32.15 -4.17 32.64
N ASP A 225 31.57 -3.21 33.36
CA ASP A 225 31.60 -1.76 33.09
C ASP A 225 31.05 -1.32 31.70
N ARG A 226 30.37 -2.23 30.97
CA ARG A 226 29.74 -1.92 29.66
C ARG A 226 28.25 -1.57 29.83
N ASN A 227 27.81 -0.52 29.14
CA ASN A 227 26.40 -0.39 28.77
C ASN A 227 26.00 -1.62 27.94
N GLY A 228 24.87 -2.25 28.27
CA GLY A 228 24.38 -3.46 27.61
C GLY A 228 23.97 -3.28 26.14
N PRO A 229 23.45 -4.34 25.49
CA PRO A 229 23.03 -4.28 24.10
C PRO A 229 21.93 -3.23 23.86
N GLN A 230 22.04 -2.50 22.75
CA GLN A 230 21.02 -1.55 22.32
C GLN A 230 19.91 -2.30 21.58
N LEU A 231 18.72 -2.41 22.18
CA LEU A 231 17.64 -3.24 21.67
C LEU A 231 16.68 -2.52 20.70
N ASN A 232 16.96 -1.28 20.32
CA ASN A 232 16.22 -0.56 19.30
C ASN A 232 17.08 0.52 18.63
N THR A 233 16.70 0.94 17.43
CA THR A 233 17.22 2.16 16.80
C THR A 233 16.30 3.36 17.07
N LYS A 234 16.59 4.52 16.47
CA LYS A 234 15.57 5.55 16.27
C LYS A 234 14.44 4.97 15.40
N LYS A 235 13.17 5.25 15.73
CA LYS A 235 12.02 4.95 14.87
C LYS A 235 12.19 5.61 13.49
N THR A 236 12.09 4.81 12.43
CA THR A 236 12.20 5.26 11.03
C THR A 236 11.20 4.53 10.15
N THR A 237 10.56 5.22 9.21
CA THR A 237 9.61 4.61 8.25
C THR A 237 10.29 3.53 7.41
N GLY A 238 9.63 2.37 7.27
CA GLY A 238 10.11 1.24 6.49
C GLY A 238 9.46 -0.08 6.91
N GLU A 239 9.22 -0.97 5.94
CA GLU A 239 8.64 -2.30 6.14
C GLU A 239 9.51 -3.13 7.10
N ASN A 240 8.93 -3.56 8.23
CA ASN A 240 9.64 -4.20 9.33
C ASN A 240 9.45 -5.74 9.35
N ILE A 241 10.05 -6.45 10.31
CA ILE A 241 10.09 -7.93 10.37
C ILE A 241 8.73 -8.59 10.70
N ILE A 242 7.68 -7.80 10.94
CA ILE A 242 6.28 -8.23 11.08
C ILE A 242 5.36 -7.48 10.09
N ASP A 243 5.90 -7.05 8.96
CA ASP A 243 5.23 -6.31 7.88
C ASP A 243 4.66 -4.93 8.31
N GLY A 244 5.09 -4.41 9.47
CA GLY A 244 4.67 -3.11 10.01
C GLY A 244 5.41 -1.91 9.41
N PRO A 245 4.86 -0.68 9.52
CA PRO A 245 5.31 0.49 8.74
C PRO A 245 6.57 1.21 9.27
N TYR A 246 7.11 0.80 10.44
CA TYR A 246 8.29 1.42 11.04
C TYR A 246 9.34 0.40 11.52
N ILE A 247 10.59 0.66 11.18
CA ILE A 247 11.77 -0.01 11.74
C ILE A 247 12.11 0.67 13.07
N ALA A 248 12.18 -0.11 14.16
CA ALA A 248 12.29 0.41 15.53
C ALA A 248 13.04 -0.55 16.50
N GLY A 249 12.33 -1.24 17.40
CA GLY A 249 12.86 -2.31 18.27
C GLY A 249 12.66 -3.70 17.67
N ASN A 250 12.48 -4.73 18.51
CA ASN A 250 12.33 -6.13 18.08
C ASN A 250 10.94 -6.70 18.41
N TYR A 251 10.60 -7.83 17.80
CA TYR A 251 9.39 -8.58 18.10
C TYR A 251 9.70 -9.75 19.05
N TRP A 252 9.18 -9.67 20.27
CA TRP A 252 9.46 -10.55 21.40
C TRP A 252 8.30 -11.51 21.68
N ALA A 253 8.19 -12.56 20.86
CA ALA A 253 7.23 -13.65 21.04
C ALA A 253 7.82 -14.83 21.83
N THR A 254 6.95 -15.75 22.25
CA THR A 254 7.32 -17.07 22.79
C THR A 254 6.74 -18.18 21.89
N PRO A 255 7.23 -19.42 22.00
CA PRO A 255 6.58 -20.58 21.39
C PRO A 255 5.18 -20.89 21.95
N ALA A 256 4.85 -20.37 23.14
CA ALA A 256 3.56 -20.56 23.81
C ALA A 256 2.48 -19.55 23.40
N GLY A 257 2.85 -18.43 22.76
CA GLY A 257 1.91 -17.38 22.35
C GLY A 257 1.73 -16.24 23.36
N ASP A 258 2.44 -16.28 24.48
CA ASP A 258 2.31 -15.36 25.62
C ASP A 258 3.45 -14.33 25.74
N GLY A 259 4.29 -14.19 24.70
CA GLY A 259 5.38 -13.22 24.68
C GLY A 259 4.90 -11.76 24.75
N PHE A 260 5.80 -10.86 25.13
CA PHE A 260 5.50 -9.42 25.26
C PHE A 260 4.80 -8.87 24.01
N SER A 261 5.37 -9.14 22.83
CA SER A 261 4.87 -8.63 21.56
C SER A 261 3.59 -9.30 21.04
N GLN A 262 3.12 -10.34 21.73
CA GLN A 262 1.86 -11.06 21.46
C GLN A 262 0.75 -10.70 22.46
N THR A 263 1.10 -10.02 23.54
CA THR A 263 0.22 -9.71 24.68
C THR A 263 0.05 -8.21 24.93
N HIS A 264 0.90 -7.37 24.33
CA HIS A 264 0.82 -5.91 24.40
C HIS A 264 0.09 -5.35 23.18
N LEU A 265 -0.54 -4.19 23.38
CA LEU A 265 -1.38 -3.54 22.39
C LEU A 265 -0.54 -2.68 21.42
N ASP A 266 -1.17 -2.41 20.28
CA ASP A 266 -0.88 -1.30 19.38
C ASP A 266 -2.20 -0.50 19.27
N THR A 267 -2.26 0.65 19.93
CA THR A 267 -3.47 1.48 20.03
C THR A 267 -3.50 2.55 18.93
N ASN A 268 -2.36 2.92 18.38
CA ASN A 268 -2.25 3.96 17.34
C ASN A 268 -2.03 3.40 15.92
N GLY A 269 -1.89 2.08 15.77
CA GLY A 269 -1.73 1.37 14.50
C GLY A 269 -0.32 1.46 13.90
N ASP A 270 0.70 1.80 14.71
CA ASP A 270 2.06 2.03 14.20
C ASP A 270 3.00 0.81 14.31
N GLY A 271 2.53 -0.30 14.91
CA GLY A 271 3.25 -1.56 15.04
C GLY A 271 4.29 -1.59 16.17
N ILE A 272 4.23 -0.62 17.10
CA ILE A 272 5.12 -0.48 18.26
C ILE A 272 4.27 -0.31 19.51
N ALA A 273 4.62 -0.98 20.61
CA ALA A 273 3.83 -0.94 21.84
C ALA A 273 3.99 0.40 22.58
N GLU A 274 2.95 0.85 23.29
CA GLU A 274 3.04 2.04 24.16
C GLU A 274 3.87 1.80 25.44
N LYS A 275 4.39 0.58 25.63
CA LYS A 275 5.25 0.21 26.74
C LYS A 275 6.60 -0.28 26.26
N THR A 276 7.64 0.16 26.94
CA THR A 276 8.98 -0.40 26.79
C THR A 276 9.01 -1.83 27.35
N TYR A 277 9.83 -2.70 26.77
CA TYR A 277 10.07 -4.04 27.28
C TYR A 277 11.41 -4.08 28.02
N GLN A 278 11.38 -4.37 29.32
CA GLN A 278 12.58 -4.58 30.12
C GLN A 278 12.94 -6.07 30.14
N ILE A 279 14.11 -6.43 29.63
CA ILE A 279 14.61 -7.81 29.55
C ILE A 279 15.42 -8.12 30.82
N ALA A 280 16.26 -7.17 31.26
CA ALA A 280 17.07 -7.28 32.47
C ALA A 280 17.30 -5.90 33.10
N GLU A 281 18.09 -5.80 34.17
CA GLU A 281 18.53 -4.51 34.71
C GLU A 281 19.38 -3.76 33.67
N GLY A 282 19.01 -2.51 33.34
CA GLY A 282 19.65 -1.70 32.30
C GLY A 282 19.44 -2.15 30.85
N VAL A 283 18.85 -3.33 30.60
CA VAL A 283 18.63 -3.87 29.24
C VAL A 283 17.15 -3.77 28.87
N ILE A 284 16.84 -2.76 28.05
CA ILE A 284 15.48 -2.34 27.70
C ILE A 284 15.37 -2.16 26.18
N ASP A 285 14.31 -2.71 25.58
CA ASP A 285 13.81 -2.30 24.27
C ASP A 285 12.80 -1.17 24.47
N TYR A 286 13.12 0.02 23.96
CA TYR A 286 12.27 1.20 24.10
C TYR A 286 11.18 1.31 23.03
N LEU A 287 11.25 0.50 21.97
CA LEU A 287 10.31 0.53 20.85
C LEU A 287 9.95 -0.90 20.38
N PRO A 288 9.54 -1.81 21.28
CA PRO A 288 9.28 -3.20 20.93
C PRO A 288 8.12 -3.29 19.93
N LEU A 289 8.33 -4.07 18.88
CA LEU A 289 7.34 -4.30 17.83
C LEU A 289 6.21 -5.17 18.39
N VAL A 290 4.98 -4.96 17.91
CA VAL A 290 3.75 -5.70 18.29
C VAL A 290 2.92 -5.95 17.05
N THR A 291 2.18 -7.06 17.00
CA THR A 291 1.23 -7.30 15.91
C THR A 291 0.14 -6.23 15.93
N PRO A 292 -0.05 -5.44 14.85
CA PRO A 292 -1.02 -4.36 14.84
C PRO A 292 -2.45 -4.86 15.14
N ARG A 293 -3.22 -4.05 15.86
CA ARG A 293 -4.58 -4.38 16.30
C ARG A 293 -5.50 -4.53 15.08
N THR A 294 -6.05 -5.73 14.87
CA THR A 294 -6.99 -6.05 13.77
C THR A 294 -8.46 -5.73 14.10
N GLU A 295 -8.75 -5.34 15.33
CA GLU A 295 -10.04 -4.75 15.69
C GLU A 295 -10.08 -3.26 15.34
N SER A 296 -11.19 -2.79 14.76
CA SER A 296 -11.40 -1.36 14.49
C SER A 296 -11.42 -0.50 15.76
N GLU A 297 -11.31 0.82 15.59
CA GLU A 297 -11.63 1.77 16.66
C GLU A 297 -13.07 1.59 17.18
N PRO A 298 -13.33 1.89 18.46
CA PRO A 298 -14.67 1.83 19.05
C PRO A 298 -15.55 2.96 18.49
N VAL A 299 -16.43 2.63 17.55
CA VAL A 299 -17.29 3.64 16.91
C VAL A 299 -18.26 4.27 17.91
N LEU A 300 -18.14 5.60 18.09
CA LEU A 300 -18.99 6.39 18.98
C LEU A 300 -20.42 6.53 18.41
N PRO A 301 -21.45 6.63 19.26
CA PRO A 301 -22.79 6.98 18.81
C PRO A 301 -22.79 8.44 18.30
N VAL A 302 -23.62 8.72 17.30
CA VAL A 302 -23.82 10.09 16.77
C VAL A 302 -25.30 10.39 16.78
N ALA A 303 -25.72 11.36 17.59
CA ALA A 303 -27.10 11.76 17.78
C ALA A 303 -27.60 12.59 16.59
N ASN A 304 -28.64 12.11 15.91
CA ASN A 304 -29.26 12.88 14.84
C ASN A 304 -30.76 12.60 14.72
N PHE A 305 -31.53 13.65 14.41
CA PHE A 305 -32.95 13.53 14.08
C PHE A 305 -33.43 14.69 13.21
N LYS A 306 -34.63 14.50 12.65
CA LYS A 306 -35.49 15.53 12.06
C LYS A 306 -36.91 15.44 12.62
N ALA A 307 -37.67 16.52 12.50
CA ALA A 307 -39.11 16.57 12.74
C ALA A 307 -39.86 16.76 11.41
N ASN A 308 -41.14 16.38 11.34
CA ASN A 308 -41.98 16.62 10.16
C ASN A 308 -42.42 18.10 10.03
N THR A 309 -42.50 18.82 11.14
CA THR A 309 -42.64 20.28 11.21
C THR A 309 -41.84 20.82 12.39
N VAL A 310 -41.46 22.09 12.34
CA VAL A 310 -40.84 22.83 13.44
C VAL A 310 -41.76 23.92 14.01
N SER A 311 -42.92 24.18 13.40
CA SER A 311 -43.89 25.16 13.92
C SER A 311 -45.33 24.90 13.47
N GLY A 312 -46.27 25.54 14.14
CA GLY A 312 -47.72 25.51 13.82
C GLY A 312 -48.60 25.82 15.04
N ASN A 313 -49.90 25.97 14.83
CA ASN A 313 -50.84 26.38 15.88
C ASN A 313 -51.19 25.23 16.83
N ALA A 314 -51.48 25.55 18.09
CA ALA A 314 -51.93 24.55 19.08
C ALA A 314 -53.32 23.97 18.74
N PRO A 315 -53.55 22.65 18.89
CA PRO A 315 -52.58 21.62 19.28
C PRO A 315 -51.72 21.15 18.09
N LEU A 316 -50.38 21.15 18.25
CA LEU A 316 -49.44 20.78 17.19
C LEU A 316 -48.93 19.33 17.39
N SER A 317 -49.27 18.45 16.45
CA SER A 317 -48.74 17.08 16.41
C SER A 317 -47.47 16.99 15.57
N VAL A 318 -46.38 16.48 16.16
CA VAL A 318 -45.05 16.42 15.56
C VAL A 318 -44.53 14.97 15.58
N LEU A 319 -44.20 14.46 14.40
CA LEU A 319 -43.50 13.19 14.20
C LEU A 319 -41.99 13.45 14.13
N PHE A 320 -41.23 12.78 15.01
CA PHE A 320 -39.78 12.81 15.02
C PHE A 320 -39.22 11.55 14.34
N THR A 321 -38.08 11.67 13.67
CA THR A 321 -37.38 10.57 13.01
C THR A 321 -35.94 10.48 13.51
N ASP A 322 -35.58 9.37 14.18
CA ASP A 322 -34.22 9.08 14.61
C ASP A 322 -33.33 8.71 13.41
N LEU A 323 -32.33 9.55 13.17
CA LEU A 323 -31.29 9.43 12.14
C LEU A 323 -29.92 9.12 12.76
N SER A 324 -29.87 8.73 14.04
CA SER A 324 -28.63 8.54 14.80
C SER A 324 -27.86 7.31 14.33
N GLN A 325 -26.53 7.40 14.40
CA GLN A 325 -25.63 6.33 13.99
C GLN A 325 -25.02 5.63 15.21
N ASN A 326 -24.67 4.35 15.05
CA ASN A 326 -23.92 3.52 16.03
C ASN A 326 -24.54 3.42 17.44
N ALA A 327 -25.82 3.78 17.58
CA ALA A 327 -26.57 3.80 18.84
C ALA A 327 -27.34 2.50 19.10
N THR A 328 -27.18 1.92 20.29
CA THR A 328 -27.98 0.77 20.76
C THR A 328 -29.14 1.19 21.66
N SER A 329 -29.09 2.37 22.27
CA SER A 329 -30.20 2.95 23.04
C SER A 329 -30.49 4.40 22.67
N ARG A 330 -31.70 4.88 22.98
CA ARG A 330 -32.19 6.24 22.70
C ARG A 330 -33.17 6.70 23.76
N SER A 331 -33.21 8.01 24.01
CA SER A 331 -34.12 8.66 24.94
C SER A 331 -34.47 10.05 24.41
N TRP A 332 -35.76 10.33 24.28
CA TRP A 332 -36.32 11.60 23.88
C TRP A 332 -36.83 12.37 25.10
N ASN A 333 -36.64 13.68 25.11
CA ASN A 333 -37.36 14.63 25.95
C ASN A 333 -37.94 15.70 25.03
N PHE A 334 -39.26 15.93 25.08
CA PHE A 334 -39.95 16.82 24.14
C PHE A 334 -39.95 18.30 24.57
N GLY A 335 -39.37 18.63 25.73
CA GLY A 335 -39.24 20.00 26.24
C GLY A 335 -40.40 20.48 27.11
N ASP A 336 -41.49 19.72 27.19
CA ASP A 336 -42.67 19.97 28.04
C ASP A 336 -42.74 19.07 29.28
N GLY A 337 -41.80 18.13 29.42
CA GLY A 337 -41.75 17.12 30.48
C GLY A 337 -42.13 15.70 30.01
N ALA A 338 -42.65 15.53 28.80
CA ALA A 338 -42.88 14.22 28.21
C ALA A 338 -41.60 13.62 27.62
N THR A 339 -41.52 12.28 27.60
CA THR A 339 -40.37 11.51 27.13
C THR A 339 -40.80 10.26 26.34
N SER A 340 -39.88 9.68 25.56
CA SER A 340 -40.08 8.39 24.86
C SER A 340 -38.73 7.68 24.63
N THR A 341 -38.76 6.36 24.43
CA THR A 341 -37.61 5.55 23.98
C THR A 341 -37.81 4.94 22.59
N ASP A 342 -38.90 5.30 21.91
CA ASP A 342 -39.23 4.84 20.56
C ASP A 342 -38.24 5.36 19.53
N LYS A 343 -38.11 4.67 18.39
CA LYS A 343 -37.24 5.16 17.30
C LYS A 343 -37.82 6.43 16.66
N ASN A 344 -39.09 6.42 16.30
CA ASN A 344 -39.75 7.54 15.61
C ASN A 344 -41.04 7.94 16.36
N PRO A 345 -40.95 8.61 17.51
CA PRO A 345 -42.12 8.97 18.29
C PRO A 345 -42.94 10.08 17.62
N THR A 346 -44.24 10.06 17.85
CA THR A 346 -45.13 11.22 17.60
C THR A 346 -45.53 11.83 18.93
N HIS A 347 -45.36 13.13 19.07
CA HIS A 347 -45.75 13.89 20.26
C HIS A 347 -46.75 15.00 19.89
N SER A 348 -47.56 15.45 20.85
CA SER A 348 -48.61 16.46 20.61
C SER A 348 -48.56 17.57 21.65
N TYR A 349 -48.20 18.76 21.21
CA TYR A 349 -48.11 19.95 22.04
C TYR A 349 -49.47 20.65 22.12
N SER A 350 -50.07 20.68 23.30
CA SER A 350 -51.44 21.18 23.52
C SER A 350 -51.53 22.69 23.79
N LEU A 351 -50.40 23.37 24.02
CA LEU A 351 -50.30 24.79 24.35
C LEU A 351 -49.29 25.48 23.43
N ALA A 352 -49.42 26.80 23.30
CA ALA A 352 -48.42 27.62 22.64
C ALA A 352 -47.14 27.73 23.48
N GLY A 353 -45.98 27.81 22.82
CA GLY A 353 -44.68 27.87 23.47
C GLY A 353 -43.53 27.41 22.57
N ASN A 354 -42.30 27.65 23.03
CA ASN A 354 -41.09 27.12 22.41
C ASN A 354 -40.58 25.93 23.22
N TYR A 355 -40.55 24.76 22.59
CA TYR A 355 -40.20 23.49 23.22
C TYR A 355 -38.85 22.97 22.71
N THR A 356 -37.85 22.91 23.58
CA THR A 356 -36.53 22.36 23.24
C THR A 356 -36.55 20.84 23.34
N VAL A 357 -36.67 20.18 22.20
CA VAL A 357 -36.57 18.73 22.05
C VAL A 357 -35.11 18.31 22.18
N ASN A 358 -34.84 17.23 22.92
CA ASN A 358 -33.54 16.58 23.02
C ASN A 358 -33.66 15.09 22.70
N LEU A 359 -32.78 14.59 21.83
CA LEU A 359 -32.54 13.18 21.61
C LEU A 359 -31.14 12.84 22.15
N THR A 360 -31.09 12.06 23.23
CA THR A 360 -29.86 11.43 23.72
C THR A 360 -29.80 9.99 23.23
N VAL A 361 -28.66 9.56 22.70
CA VAL A 361 -28.40 8.17 22.27
C VAL A 361 -27.14 7.62 22.93
N SER A 362 -27.03 6.29 23.01
CA SER A 362 -25.84 5.65 23.59
C SER A 362 -25.53 4.28 23.00
N ASN A 363 -24.30 3.83 23.23
CA ASN A 363 -23.89 2.44 23.05
C ASN A 363 -23.04 1.94 24.23
N LEU A 364 -22.36 0.81 24.08
CA LEU A 364 -21.50 0.21 25.13
C LEU A 364 -20.20 0.98 25.41
N LYS A 365 -19.97 2.12 24.75
CA LYS A 365 -18.75 2.93 24.85
C LYS A 365 -19.05 4.33 25.36
N ASP A 366 -20.04 5.02 24.80
CA ASP A 366 -20.31 6.43 25.11
C ASP A 366 -21.78 6.83 24.86
N THR A 367 -22.08 8.12 25.07
CA THR A 367 -23.36 8.80 24.83
C THR A 367 -23.17 10.04 23.97
N ASP A 368 -24.14 10.36 23.11
CA ASP A 368 -24.20 11.64 22.38
C ASP A 368 -25.63 12.23 22.44
N SER A 369 -25.80 13.53 22.18
CA SER A 369 -27.10 14.20 22.21
C SER A 369 -27.25 15.35 21.21
N LYS A 370 -28.41 15.44 20.56
CA LYS A 370 -28.80 16.53 19.66
C LYS A 370 -30.08 17.20 20.15
N THR A 371 -30.18 18.52 19.98
CA THR A 371 -31.39 19.30 20.30
C THR A 371 -31.98 19.99 19.06
N ALA A 372 -33.27 20.36 19.16
CA ALA A 372 -33.98 21.23 18.22
C ALA A 372 -35.10 21.98 18.96
N ILE A 373 -35.64 23.06 18.38
CA ILE A 373 -36.77 23.81 18.95
C ILE A 373 -38.02 23.58 18.09
N ILE A 374 -39.16 23.34 18.73
CA ILE A 374 -40.49 23.38 18.13
C ILE A 374 -41.23 24.63 18.63
N THR A 375 -41.76 25.45 17.73
CA THR A 375 -42.49 26.69 18.04
C THR A 375 -43.98 26.51 17.81
N VAL A 376 -44.73 26.34 18.90
CA VAL A 376 -46.18 26.22 18.85
C VAL A 376 -46.81 27.59 19.04
N LEU A 377 -47.66 27.99 18.11
CA LEU A 377 -48.35 29.28 18.10
C LEU A 377 -49.71 29.17 18.81
N GLU A 378 -50.20 30.30 19.32
CA GLU A 378 -51.58 30.37 19.79
C GLU A 378 -52.54 30.16 18.61
N LYS A 379 -53.68 29.55 18.88
CA LYS A 379 -54.69 29.31 17.85
C LYS A 379 -55.52 30.59 17.69
N GLU A 380 -55.37 31.24 16.54
CA GLU A 380 -56.24 32.35 16.16
C GLU A 380 -57.71 31.89 16.15
N GLU A 381 -58.57 32.63 16.85
CA GLU A 381 -60.01 32.40 16.86
C GLU A 381 -60.67 33.30 15.82
N GLU A 382 -61.23 32.71 14.76
CA GLU A 382 -62.02 33.43 13.76
C GLU A 382 -63.32 33.95 14.40
N GLU A 383 -63.39 35.25 14.67
CA GLU A 383 -64.62 35.92 15.10
C GLU A 383 -65.68 35.80 13.99
N LYS A 384 -66.80 35.15 14.31
CA LYS A 384 -67.91 34.96 13.36
C LYS A 384 -68.87 36.13 13.41
N GLU A 385 -68.84 36.98 12.39
CA GLU A 385 -70.00 37.83 12.08
C GLU A 385 -71.08 37.00 11.37
N GLU A 386 -72.32 37.08 11.86
CA GLU A 386 -73.49 36.51 11.20
C GLU A 386 -74.00 37.45 10.11
N ASN A 387 -74.32 36.93 8.92
CA ASN A 387 -75.41 37.46 8.11
C ASN A 387 -75.97 36.46 7.08
N GLU A 388 -77.13 36.81 6.52
CA GLU A 388 -78.03 35.87 5.84
C GLU A 388 -77.74 35.65 4.34
N ASN A 389 -78.15 34.46 3.85
CA ASN A 389 -78.65 34.18 2.49
C ASN A 389 -77.91 34.74 1.25
N VAL A 390 -77.27 33.85 0.48
CA VAL A 390 -77.65 33.59 -0.94
C VAL A 390 -77.07 32.25 -1.40
N ASN A 391 -77.68 31.63 -2.41
CA ASN A 391 -77.32 30.32 -2.95
C ASN A 391 -76.82 30.45 -4.40
N GLU A 392 -75.53 30.15 -4.66
CA GLU A 392 -75.06 29.60 -5.95
C GLU A 392 -73.60 29.09 -5.92
N ASN A 393 -73.24 28.30 -6.94
CA ASN A 393 -72.06 27.44 -7.01
C ASN A 393 -70.70 28.15 -6.86
N ASN A 394 -69.99 27.96 -5.73
CA ASN A 394 -68.55 28.24 -5.65
C ASN A 394 -67.75 27.02 -6.11
N ASN A 395 -67.32 27.02 -7.39
CA ASN A 395 -66.63 25.90 -8.03
C ASN A 395 -65.09 26.06 -7.92
N LEU A 396 -64.55 25.79 -6.73
CA LEU A 396 -63.10 25.74 -6.50
C LEU A 396 -62.43 24.64 -7.35
N PRO A 397 -61.15 24.81 -7.72
CA PRO A 397 -60.44 23.81 -8.51
C PRO A 397 -60.17 22.55 -7.67
N VAL A 398 -60.57 21.39 -8.17
CA VAL A 398 -60.38 20.10 -7.51
C VAL A 398 -59.04 19.53 -7.99
N VAL A 399 -58.03 19.59 -7.13
CA VAL A 399 -56.67 19.19 -7.46
C VAL A 399 -56.48 17.67 -7.42
N ASP A 400 -56.00 17.09 -8.51
CA ASP A 400 -55.59 15.67 -8.56
C ASP A 400 -54.51 15.44 -9.62
N PHE A 401 -53.70 14.40 -9.43
CA PHE A 401 -52.71 13.95 -10.41
C PHE A 401 -52.29 12.51 -10.17
N SER A 402 -51.65 11.91 -11.18
CA SER A 402 -51.08 10.57 -11.15
C SER A 402 -49.62 10.56 -11.60
N THR A 403 -48.93 9.45 -11.27
CA THR A 403 -47.60 9.14 -11.77
C THR A 403 -47.53 7.70 -12.28
N ASN A 404 -46.55 7.40 -13.15
CA ASN A 404 -46.27 6.03 -13.58
C ASN A 404 -45.62 5.17 -12.47
N VAL A 405 -44.82 5.79 -11.61
CA VAL A 405 -44.12 5.18 -10.46
C VAL A 405 -44.09 6.16 -9.28
N ILE A 406 -43.95 5.63 -8.06
CA ILE A 406 -43.74 6.43 -6.82
C ILE A 406 -42.43 6.07 -6.10
N SER A 407 -41.75 5.00 -6.52
CA SER A 407 -40.40 4.68 -6.09
C SER A 407 -39.64 3.87 -7.14
N GLY A 408 -38.32 3.83 -7.00
CA GLY A 408 -37.41 3.09 -7.87
C GLY A 408 -35.96 3.56 -7.68
N SER A 409 -35.02 2.98 -8.42
CA SER A 409 -33.60 3.31 -8.29
C SER A 409 -33.18 4.51 -9.13
N ALA A 410 -32.16 5.25 -8.69
CA ALA A 410 -31.57 6.34 -9.48
C ALA A 410 -30.88 5.79 -10.76
N PRO A 411 -31.00 6.46 -11.92
CA PRO A 411 -31.82 7.65 -12.19
C PRO A 411 -33.31 7.29 -12.43
N LEU A 412 -34.21 7.81 -11.59
CA LEU A 412 -35.64 7.48 -11.66
C LEU A 412 -36.40 8.44 -12.59
N SER A 413 -36.94 7.92 -13.69
CA SER A 413 -37.77 8.67 -14.63
C SER A 413 -39.25 8.59 -14.26
N VAL A 414 -39.86 9.71 -13.87
CA VAL A 414 -41.26 9.81 -13.46
C VAL A 414 -42.05 10.65 -14.46
N LEU A 415 -43.10 10.04 -15.04
CA LEU A 415 -44.12 10.74 -15.81
C LEU A 415 -45.20 11.24 -14.85
N PHE A 416 -45.38 12.56 -14.80
CA PHE A 416 -46.48 13.22 -14.12
C PHE A 416 -47.63 13.47 -15.08
N THR A 417 -48.87 13.30 -14.62
CA THR A 417 -50.09 13.64 -15.37
C THR A 417 -51.13 14.26 -14.46
N ASP A 418 -51.51 15.50 -14.78
CA ASP A 418 -52.53 16.27 -14.06
C ASP A 418 -53.94 15.73 -14.37
N LEU A 419 -54.75 15.52 -13.34
CA LEU A 419 -56.12 15.03 -13.40
C LEU A 419 -57.13 16.05 -12.82
N SER A 420 -56.67 17.27 -12.52
CA SER A 420 -57.42 18.30 -11.80
C SER A 420 -58.60 18.83 -12.60
N GLN A 421 -59.71 19.08 -11.90
CA GLN A 421 -60.95 19.58 -12.48
C GLN A 421 -61.18 21.06 -12.13
N ASN A 422 -61.86 21.78 -13.03
CA ASN A 422 -62.19 23.21 -12.88
C ASN A 422 -60.98 24.17 -12.78
N ALA A 423 -59.77 23.72 -13.11
CA ALA A 423 -58.55 24.52 -13.10
C ALA A 423 -58.28 25.23 -14.44
N THR A 424 -58.01 26.53 -14.41
CA THR A 424 -57.56 27.32 -15.58
C THR A 424 -56.03 27.38 -15.68
N SER A 425 -55.33 27.22 -14.56
CA SER A 425 -53.88 27.32 -14.45
C SER A 425 -53.33 26.26 -13.48
N ARG A 426 -52.08 25.85 -13.72
CA ARG A 426 -51.35 24.83 -12.96
C ARG A 426 -49.87 25.19 -12.83
N SER A 427 -49.25 24.76 -11.74
CA SER A 427 -47.86 25.00 -11.39
C SER A 427 -47.33 23.78 -10.64
N TRP A 428 -46.24 23.21 -11.12
CA TRP A 428 -45.58 22.03 -10.56
C TRP A 428 -44.24 22.42 -9.91
N ASP A 429 -44.03 21.86 -8.72
CA ASP A 429 -42.80 21.91 -7.94
C ASP A 429 -42.54 20.45 -7.51
N VAL A 430 -41.65 19.73 -8.21
CA VAL A 430 -41.51 18.27 -8.10
C VAL A 430 -40.39 17.83 -7.14
N ASN A 431 -39.69 18.77 -6.53
CA ASN A 431 -38.65 18.54 -5.55
C ASN A 431 -38.95 19.24 -4.18
N ASN A 432 -39.88 20.20 -4.14
CA ASN A 432 -40.23 21.08 -3.02
C ASN A 432 -39.07 22.01 -2.58
N ASP A 433 -38.34 22.58 -3.53
CA ASP A 433 -37.41 23.70 -3.33
C ASP A 433 -38.10 25.08 -3.43
N GLY A 434 -39.34 25.12 -3.94
CA GLY A 434 -40.16 26.33 -4.09
C GLY A 434 -40.00 27.05 -5.44
N ILE A 435 -39.22 26.49 -6.36
CA ILE A 435 -39.14 26.88 -7.78
C ILE A 435 -40.20 26.10 -8.57
N GLU A 436 -40.59 26.63 -9.73
CA GLU A 436 -41.56 25.99 -10.62
C GLU A 436 -40.84 25.21 -11.72
N ASP A 437 -40.98 23.88 -11.72
CA ASP A 437 -40.42 22.98 -12.73
C ASP A 437 -41.23 22.98 -14.03
N SER A 438 -42.56 23.10 -13.94
CA SER A 438 -43.44 22.87 -15.09
C SER A 438 -44.83 23.52 -14.95
N LYS A 439 -45.44 23.82 -16.10
CA LYS A 439 -46.85 24.18 -16.27
C LYS A 439 -47.63 23.20 -17.15
N GLU A 440 -46.98 22.15 -17.64
CA GLU A 440 -47.59 21.20 -18.57
C GLU A 440 -48.59 20.29 -17.88
N ALA A 441 -49.61 19.84 -18.64
CA ALA A 441 -50.60 18.89 -18.15
C ALA A 441 -50.01 17.47 -17.99
N SER A 442 -48.93 17.15 -18.70
CA SER A 442 -48.12 15.95 -18.48
C SER A 442 -46.68 16.17 -18.93
N PHE A 443 -45.72 15.70 -18.14
CA PHE A 443 -44.28 15.81 -18.46
C PHE A 443 -43.48 14.73 -17.72
N VAL A 444 -42.25 14.48 -18.16
CA VAL A 444 -41.32 13.55 -17.50
C VAL A 444 -40.24 14.34 -16.78
N TYR A 445 -39.96 13.98 -15.53
CA TYR A 445 -38.83 14.46 -14.75
C TYR A 445 -37.91 13.28 -14.39
N VAL A 446 -36.61 13.53 -14.26
CA VAL A 446 -35.61 12.49 -13.99
C VAL A 446 -34.84 12.83 -12.71
N TYR A 447 -35.06 12.06 -11.66
CA TYR A 447 -34.35 12.21 -10.40
C TYR A 447 -33.03 11.42 -10.45
N THR A 448 -31.91 12.14 -10.57
CA THR A 448 -30.56 11.54 -10.70
C THR A 448 -29.89 11.21 -9.38
N ALA A 449 -30.28 11.86 -8.28
CA ALA A 449 -29.76 11.61 -6.94
C ALA A 449 -30.78 10.84 -6.08
N THR A 450 -30.30 10.04 -5.13
CA THR A 450 -31.16 9.28 -4.21
C THR A 450 -31.66 10.14 -3.05
N GLY A 451 -32.88 9.85 -2.58
CA GLY A 451 -33.59 10.67 -1.60
C GLY A 451 -35.11 10.49 -1.68
N THR A 452 -35.85 11.22 -0.85
CA THR A 452 -37.31 11.31 -0.92
C THR A 452 -37.69 12.74 -1.29
N TYR A 453 -38.27 12.90 -2.48
CA TYR A 453 -38.70 14.19 -3.01
C TYR A 453 -40.18 14.39 -2.74
N THR A 454 -40.55 15.59 -2.29
CA THR A 454 -41.96 15.99 -2.21
C THR A 454 -42.35 16.60 -3.55
N VAL A 455 -43.38 16.05 -4.19
CA VAL A 455 -43.98 16.64 -5.38
C VAL A 455 -45.21 17.41 -4.95
N LYS A 456 -45.38 18.62 -5.49
CA LYS A 456 -46.49 19.53 -5.23
C LYS A 456 -47.07 20.03 -6.56
N LEU A 457 -48.34 19.71 -6.79
CA LEU A 457 -49.15 20.36 -7.82
C LEU A 457 -49.98 21.45 -7.16
N THR A 458 -49.93 22.68 -7.68
CA THR A 458 -50.84 23.76 -7.30
C THR A 458 -51.65 24.18 -8.53
N VAL A 459 -52.97 24.04 -8.46
CA VAL A 459 -53.89 24.48 -9.51
C VAL A 459 -54.74 25.67 -9.05
N SER A 460 -55.23 26.47 -10.00
CA SER A 460 -56.01 27.67 -9.71
C SER A 460 -57.08 27.97 -10.76
N ASN A 461 -58.11 28.69 -10.32
CA ASN A 461 -59.11 29.35 -11.17
C ASN A 461 -59.52 30.71 -10.55
N GLU A 462 -60.50 31.38 -11.15
CA GLU A 462 -61.00 32.69 -10.69
C GLU A 462 -61.54 32.72 -9.25
N ASN A 463 -61.90 31.55 -8.68
CA ASN A 463 -62.46 31.42 -7.34
C ASN A 463 -61.40 31.03 -6.27
N GLY A 464 -60.18 30.63 -6.65
CA GLY A 464 -59.14 30.29 -5.69
C GLY A 464 -58.05 29.34 -6.20
N THR A 465 -57.24 28.83 -5.27
CA THR A 465 -56.13 27.90 -5.50
C THR A 465 -56.30 26.62 -4.69
N SER A 466 -55.71 25.51 -5.15
CA SER A 466 -55.87 24.19 -4.55
C SER A 466 -54.58 23.37 -4.73
N PRO A 467 -53.83 23.09 -3.65
CA PRO A 467 -52.58 22.34 -3.71
C PRO A 467 -52.73 20.87 -3.30
N LYS A 468 -51.98 19.97 -3.94
CA LYS A 468 -51.85 18.55 -3.57
C LYS A 468 -50.39 18.13 -3.58
N THR A 469 -50.00 17.29 -2.64
CA THR A 469 -48.65 16.71 -2.57
C THR A 469 -48.64 15.19 -2.65
N THR A 470 -47.52 14.63 -3.11
CA THR A 470 -47.15 13.20 -2.94
C THR A 470 -45.64 13.08 -2.73
N LEU A 471 -45.15 11.88 -2.46
CA LEU A 471 -43.72 11.59 -2.33
C LEU A 471 -43.23 10.69 -3.47
N ILE A 472 -42.02 10.95 -3.95
CA ILE A 472 -41.24 10.06 -4.83
C ILE A 472 -39.99 9.61 -4.07
N THR A 473 -39.79 8.30 -3.91
CA THR A 473 -38.62 7.74 -3.22
C THR A 473 -37.63 7.14 -4.22
N VAL A 474 -36.44 7.73 -4.30
CA VAL A 474 -35.36 7.32 -5.19
C VAL A 474 -34.29 6.62 -4.38
N GLU A 475 -34.14 5.32 -4.57
CA GLU A 475 -33.29 4.45 -3.76
C GLU A 475 -31.97 4.11 -4.49
N ASN A 476 -30.96 3.66 -3.74
CA ASN A 476 -29.81 3.00 -4.38
C ASN A 476 -30.28 1.67 -4.99
N GLU A 477 -29.65 1.21 -6.06
CA GLU A 477 -30.02 -0.07 -6.69
C GLU A 477 -29.83 -1.24 -5.71
N SER A 478 -30.93 -1.87 -5.30
CA SER A 478 -30.99 -2.77 -4.16
C SER A 478 -30.81 -4.23 -4.56
N ILE A 479 -29.62 -4.77 -4.34
CA ILE A 479 -29.29 -6.18 -4.60
C ILE A 479 -29.86 -7.07 -3.48
N ASP A 480 -31.19 -7.31 -3.50
CA ASP A 480 -31.79 -8.45 -2.82
C ASP A 480 -32.91 -9.09 -3.66
N GLY A 481 -32.84 -10.40 -3.83
CA GLY A 481 -33.76 -11.24 -4.60
C GLY A 481 -34.17 -12.50 -3.83
N SER A 482 -34.37 -12.40 -2.52
CA SER A 482 -34.59 -13.54 -1.61
C SER A 482 -36.06 -13.91 -1.36
N SER A 483 -36.78 -14.31 -2.42
CA SER A 483 -38.15 -14.86 -2.28
C SER A 483 -38.17 -16.14 -1.44
N HIS A 484 -38.78 -16.09 -0.25
CA HIS A 484 -38.90 -17.24 0.65
C HIS A 484 -39.81 -18.35 0.08
N SER A 485 -39.38 -19.60 0.24
CA SER A 485 -40.28 -20.76 0.34
C SER A 485 -39.75 -21.72 1.40
N ASN A 486 -40.64 -22.38 2.14
CA ASN A 486 -40.32 -23.01 3.41
C ASN A 486 -40.62 -24.53 3.40
N GLY A 487 -39.75 -25.33 4.00
CA GLY A 487 -40.04 -26.72 4.38
C GLY A 487 -38.91 -27.73 4.11
N GLY A 488 -38.77 -28.72 5.01
CA GLY A 488 -38.00 -29.94 4.77
C GLY A 488 -36.85 -30.21 5.74
N SER A 489 -37.13 -30.93 6.83
CA SER A 489 -36.09 -31.47 7.74
C SER A 489 -35.67 -32.88 7.34
N SER A 490 -34.36 -33.14 7.18
CA SER A 490 -33.74 -34.46 7.48
C SER A 490 -32.21 -34.41 7.30
N HIS A 491 -31.49 -35.36 7.93
CA HIS A 491 -30.04 -35.50 7.81
C HIS A 491 -29.63 -36.24 6.52
N SER A 492 -28.54 -35.81 5.90
CA SER A 492 -27.63 -36.69 5.16
C SER A 492 -26.19 -36.14 5.15
N ASN A 493 -25.21 -37.02 5.03
CA ASN A 493 -23.78 -36.67 5.00
C ASN A 493 -23.35 -36.11 3.63
N GLY A 494 -22.30 -35.28 3.63
CA GLY A 494 -21.47 -35.03 2.44
C GLY A 494 -21.67 -33.67 1.77
N GLY A 495 -21.10 -32.62 2.35
CA GLY A 495 -20.92 -31.31 1.69
C GLY A 495 -19.46 -31.12 1.27
N SER A 496 -19.19 -31.08 -0.03
CA SER A 496 -17.82 -30.88 -0.56
C SER A 496 -17.31 -29.46 -0.34
N SER A 497 -15.98 -29.31 -0.29
CA SER A 497 -15.30 -28.02 -0.30
C SER A 497 -15.68 -27.19 -1.54
N SER A 498 -16.42 -26.09 -1.35
CA SER A 498 -16.59 -25.05 -2.35
C SER A 498 -15.38 -24.11 -2.32
N GLY A 499 -14.28 -24.55 -2.93
CA GLY A 499 -13.00 -23.83 -2.91
C GLY A 499 -13.10 -22.45 -3.55
N GLY A 500 -12.50 -21.44 -2.90
CA GLY A 500 -12.25 -20.13 -3.50
C GLY A 500 -11.01 -20.16 -4.39
N GLY A 501 -11.01 -19.38 -5.47
CA GLY A 501 -9.85 -19.20 -6.34
C GLY A 501 -8.70 -18.53 -5.59
N GLY A 502 -7.64 -19.28 -5.30
CA GLY A 502 -6.39 -18.72 -4.81
C GLY A 502 -5.64 -18.01 -5.93
N SER A 503 -5.11 -16.81 -5.64
CA SER A 503 -4.19 -16.14 -6.56
C SER A 503 -2.86 -16.92 -6.67
N PRO A 504 -2.26 -17.03 -7.87
CA PRO A 504 -0.89 -17.50 -8.05
C PRO A 504 0.16 -16.44 -7.68
N GLU A 505 -0.21 -15.17 -7.48
CA GLU A 505 0.72 -14.09 -7.18
C GLU A 505 1.22 -14.19 -5.72
N PRO A 506 2.55 -14.19 -5.46
CA PRO A 506 3.07 -14.16 -4.10
C PRO A 506 2.63 -12.92 -3.35
N ALA A 507 1.99 -13.08 -2.20
CA ALA A 507 1.40 -11.98 -1.41
C ALA A 507 2.33 -10.78 -1.20
N ARG A 508 3.65 -11.01 -1.03
CA ARG A 508 4.70 -9.97 -0.93
C ARG A 508 4.79 -8.99 -2.11
N ASN A 509 4.24 -9.35 -3.28
CA ASN A 509 4.24 -8.54 -4.50
C ASN A 509 2.90 -7.82 -4.73
N VAL A 510 1.86 -8.17 -3.97
CA VAL A 510 0.58 -7.45 -3.97
C VAL A 510 0.75 -6.20 -3.11
N GLU A 511 0.42 -5.04 -3.68
CA GLU A 511 0.37 -3.75 -2.99
C GLU A 511 -0.97 -3.59 -2.27
N THR A 512 -2.07 -3.92 -2.97
CA THR A 512 -3.45 -3.86 -2.47
C THR A 512 -4.32 -4.80 -3.32
N LYS A 513 -5.45 -5.25 -2.78
CA LYS A 513 -6.41 -6.08 -3.53
C LYS A 513 -7.85 -5.87 -3.12
N GLU A 514 -8.74 -6.02 -4.09
CA GLU A 514 -10.18 -5.92 -3.88
C GLU A 514 -10.92 -7.15 -4.43
N LEU A 515 -12.08 -7.44 -3.85
CA LEU A 515 -12.88 -8.62 -4.16
C LEU A 515 -14.34 -8.23 -4.36
N SER A 516 -14.94 -8.71 -5.46
CA SER A 516 -16.33 -8.49 -5.82
C SER A 516 -17.02 -9.84 -6.05
N GLN A 517 -18.32 -9.97 -5.74
CA GLN A 517 -19.05 -11.25 -5.79
C GLN A 517 -20.41 -11.12 -6.49
N VAL A 518 -20.59 -11.87 -7.59
CA VAL A 518 -21.75 -11.76 -8.48
C VAL A 518 -22.25 -13.14 -8.90
N PHE A 519 -23.55 -13.29 -9.14
CA PHE A 519 -24.16 -14.56 -9.52
C PHE A 519 -24.19 -14.73 -11.05
N ILE A 520 -23.26 -15.52 -11.61
CA ILE A 520 -23.10 -15.70 -13.05
C ILE A 520 -24.19 -16.65 -13.60
N THR A 521 -25.00 -16.13 -14.53
CA THR A 521 -26.07 -16.84 -15.23
C THR A 521 -25.86 -16.77 -16.75
N ASN A 522 -26.07 -17.88 -17.46
CA ASN A 522 -25.95 -17.93 -18.92
C ASN A 522 -26.89 -16.94 -19.62
N GLY A 523 -26.42 -16.29 -20.69
CA GLY A 523 -27.19 -15.35 -21.49
C GLY A 523 -27.45 -14.01 -20.80
N LYS A 524 -26.56 -13.58 -19.89
CA LYS A 524 -26.63 -12.31 -19.18
C LYS A 524 -25.26 -11.62 -19.18
N ALA A 525 -25.29 -10.29 -19.32
CA ALA A 525 -24.19 -9.43 -18.94
C ALA A 525 -23.93 -9.58 -17.43
N VAL A 526 -22.65 -9.56 -17.06
CA VAL A 526 -22.14 -9.65 -15.69
C VAL A 526 -21.18 -8.49 -15.49
N LYS A 527 -21.33 -7.75 -14.39
CA LYS A 527 -20.44 -6.65 -13.99
C LYS A 527 -20.00 -6.89 -12.54
N PHE A 528 -18.70 -6.83 -12.30
CA PHE A 528 -18.06 -6.90 -10.98
C PHE A 528 -17.51 -5.52 -10.64
N ASP A 529 -18.25 -4.75 -9.86
CA ASP A 529 -17.83 -3.45 -9.33
C ASP A 529 -16.91 -3.60 -8.11
N PHE A 530 -15.92 -2.71 -8.00
CA PHE A 530 -14.95 -2.63 -6.91
C PHE A 530 -15.18 -1.34 -6.12
N THR A 531 -16.16 -1.38 -5.22
CA THR A 531 -16.76 -0.21 -4.57
C THR A 531 -15.99 0.32 -3.35
N LYS A 532 -14.87 -0.31 -2.95
CA LYS A 532 -13.97 0.23 -1.91
C LYS A 532 -12.92 1.18 -2.46
N ASP A 533 -12.85 1.33 -3.79
CA ASP A 533 -11.91 2.21 -4.49
C ASP A 533 -10.43 1.88 -4.21
N ALA A 534 -10.14 0.63 -3.82
CA ALA A 534 -8.86 0.24 -3.24
C ALA A 534 -7.80 -0.21 -4.26
N THR A 535 -8.10 -0.11 -5.56
CA THR A 535 -7.20 -0.40 -6.69
C THR A 535 -7.48 0.56 -7.85
N CYS A 536 -6.62 0.57 -8.88
CA CYS A 536 -6.86 1.27 -10.13
C CYS A 536 -7.98 0.68 -11.01
N VAL A 537 -8.55 -0.49 -10.68
CA VAL A 537 -9.68 -1.09 -11.41
C VAL A 537 -11.00 -0.73 -10.72
N VAL A 538 -11.94 -0.19 -11.49
CA VAL A 538 -13.26 0.28 -11.01
C VAL A 538 -14.31 -0.81 -11.19
N TYR A 539 -14.32 -1.47 -12.35
CA TYR A 539 -15.11 -2.68 -12.58
C TYR A 539 -14.50 -3.57 -13.67
N VAL A 540 -14.90 -4.83 -13.70
CA VAL A 540 -14.75 -5.69 -14.89
C VAL A 540 -16.09 -6.30 -15.28
N SER A 541 -16.36 -6.42 -16.58
CA SER A 541 -17.62 -6.95 -17.10
C SER A 541 -17.43 -7.90 -18.27
N PHE A 542 -18.43 -8.73 -18.55
CA PHE A 542 -18.49 -9.65 -19.69
C PHE A 542 -19.92 -10.21 -19.87
N ASP A 543 -20.24 -10.72 -21.05
CA ASP A 543 -21.42 -11.53 -21.29
C ASP A 543 -21.13 -13.01 -20.97
N ALA A 544 -21.98 -13.66 -20.17
CA ALA A 544 -21.74 -15.01 -19.69
C ALA A 544 -22.37 -16.09 -20.59
N LYS A 545 -21.54 -17.01 -21.12
CA LYS A 545 -21.96 -18.19 -21.91
C LYS A 545 -22.31 -19.41 -21.07
N LYS A 546 -22.21 -19.30 -19.73
CA LYS A 546 -22.40 -20.42 -18.81
C LYS A 546 -22.83 -19.94 -17.43
N THR A 547 -23.85 -20.58 -16.87
CA THR A 547 -24.23 -20.42 -15.45
C THR A 547 -23.18 -21.10 -14.57
N VAL A 548 -22.66 -20.36 -13.60
CA VAL A 548 -21.77 -20.87 -12.53
C VAL A 548 -22.28 -20.51 -11.14
N GLY A 549 -23.21 -19.56 -11.05
CA GLY A 549 -23.74 -19.08 -9.77
C GLY A 549 -22.79 -18.10 -9.09
N LYS A 550 -22.84 -18.02 -7.75
CA LYS A 550 -22.09 -17.03 -6.98
C LYS A 550 -20.58 -17.21 -7.17
N THR A 551 -19.99 -16.30 -7.93
CA THR A 551 -18.59 -16.30 -8.34
C THR A 551 -17.89 -15.11 -7.68
N THR A 552 -16.62 -15.28 -7.29
CA THR A 552 -15.79 -14.18 -6.77
C THR A 552 -14.82 -13.74 -7.86
N THR A 553 -14.67 -12.43 -8.05
CA THR A 553 -13.58 -11.84 -8.82
C THR A 553 -12.64 -11.10 -7.88
N ILE A 554 -11.33 -11.25 -8.09
CA ILE A 554 -10.27 -10.58 -7.32
C ILE A 554 -9.48 -9.69 -8.28
N VAL A 555 -9.25 -8.43 -7.91
CA VAL A 555 -8.22 -7.57 -8.51
C VAL A 555 -7.07 -7.46 -7.53
N GLU A 556 -5.84 -7.64 -8.01
CA GLU A 556 -4.63 -7.48 -7.20
C GLU A 556 -3.71 -6.47 -7.87
N GLU A 557 -3.57 -5.28 -7.28
CA GLU A 557 -2.60 -4.28 -7.69
C GLU A 557 -1.24 -4.59 -7.07
N LEU A 558 -0.16 -4.34 -7.81
CA LEU A 558 1.14 -4.97 -7.55
C LEU A 558 2.25 -3.94 -7.30
N LYS A 559 3.08 -4.22 -6.27
CA LYS A 559 4.27 -3.42 -5.92
C LYS A 559 5.30 -3.37 -7.08
N ASN A 560 5.26 -4.34 -7.99
CA ASN A 560 6.13 -4.46 -9.17
C ASN A 560 5.34 -5.09 -10.34
N LYS A 561 6.03 -5.51 -11.41
CA LYS A 561 5.46 -6.44 -12.40
C LYS A 561 4.96 -7.73 -11.72
N SER A 562 3.99 -8.42 -12.32
CA SER A 562 3.54 -9.72 -11.84
C SER A 562 4.67 -10.77 -11.85
N SER A 563 4.64 -11.68 -10.87
CA SER A 563 5.46 -12.90 -10.85
C SER A 563 5.29 -13.80 -12.08
N LEU A 564 4.22 -13.60 -12.86
CA LEU A 564 3.89 -14.35 -14.07
C LEU A 564 4.50 -13.78 -15.36
N VAL A 565 5.13 -12.60 -15.32
CA VAL A 565 5.63 -11.91 -16.53
C VAL A 565 7.17 -11.79 -16.55
N SER A 566 7.77 -12.12 -17.69
CA SER A 566 9.22 -12.06 -17.91
C SER A 566 9.75 -10.63 -17.85
N GLU A 567 9.02 -9.66 -18.40
CA GLU A 567 9.38 -8.24 -18.50
C GLU A 567 8.14 -7.33 -18.53
N LEU A 568 8.35 -6.01 -18.53
CA LEU A 568 7.30 -4.99 -18.61
C LEU A 568 7.15 -4.49 -20.06
N PRO A 569 5.97 -4.00 -20.47
CA PRO A 569 5.74 -3.44 -21.79
C PRO A 569 6.41 -2.06 -21.96
N GLU A 570 6.52 -1.59 -23.20
CA GLU A 570 7.07 -0.27 -23.51
C GLU A 570 6.18 0.87 -23.00
N GLY A 571 6.82 1.96 -22.55
CA GLY A 571 6.19 3.18 -22.07
C GLY A 571 6.59 3.52 -20.63
N LYS A 572 5.97 4.56 -20.07
CA LYS A 572 6.01 4.84 -18.63
C LYS A 572 4.88 4.08 -17.96
N VAL A 573 5.22 3.19 -17.04
CA VAL A 573 4.25 2.42 -16.25
C VAL A 573 3.57 3.33 -15.22
N TYR A 574 2.25 3.22 -15.10
CA TYR A 574 1.45 3.75 -14.01
C TYR A 574 1.30 2.70 -12.90
N LYS A 575 0.56 1.63 -13.17
CA LYS A 575 0.30 0.51 -12.26
C LYS A 575 0.31 -0.82 -13.01
N SER A 576 0.69 -1.88 -12.29
CA SER A 576 0.60 -3.28 -12.72
C SER A 576 -0.45 -3.99 -11.87
N PHE A 577 -1.32 -4.81 -12.45
CA PHE A 577 -2.36 -5.53 -11.72
C PHE A 577 -2.73 -6.87 -12.34
N ASN A 578 -3.28 -7.78 -11.55
CA ASN A 578 -3.88 -9.03 -12.00
C ASN A 578 -5.40 -9.00 -11.84
N VAL A 579 -6.14 -9.70 -12.71
CA VAL A 579 -7.59 -9.89 -12.57
C VAL A 579 -7.95 -11.38 -12.60
N TRP A 580 -8.53 -11.88 -11.51
CA TRP A 580 -8.90 -13.29 -11.33
C TRP A 580 -10.42 -13.44 -11.22
N VAL A 581 -11.10 -13.79 -12.32
CA VAL A 581 -12.54 -14.09 -12.30
C VAL A 581 -12.75 -15.58 -12.00
N GLY A 582 -13.34 -15.87 -10.85
CA GLY A 582 -13.72 -17.21 -10.41
C GLY A 582 -12.54 -18.12 -10.06
N ASN A 583 -12.81 -19.42 -9.94
CA ASN A 583 -11.75 -20.41 -9.75
C ASN A 583 -10.87 -20.47 -11.00
N SER A 584 -9.57 -20.68 -10.80
CA SER A 584 -8.49 -20.41 -11.76
C SER A 584 -8.82 -20.76 -13.21
N GLY A 585 -9.05 -19.73 -14.02
CA GLY A 585 -9.33 -19.86 -15.46
C GLY A 585 -10.80 -20.00 -15.86
N PHE A 586 -11.78 -19.59 -15.04
CA PHE A 586 -13.18 -19.54 -15.50
C PHE A 586 -13.33 -18.61 -16.72
N ALA A 587 -12.79 -17.39 -16.67
CA ALA A 587 -12.91 -16.39 -17.74
C ALA A 587 -12.07 -16.73 -18.99
N THR A 588 -12.55 -17.69 -19.76
CA THR A 588 -12.06 -18.05 -21.10
C THR A 588 -13.16 -17.81 -22.13
N SER A 589 -12.79 -17.66 -23.40
CA SER A 589 -13.71 -17.46 -24.55
C SER A 589 -14.78 -18.54 -24.74
N LYS A 590 -14.65 -19.69 -24.04
CA LYS A 590 -15.66 -20.75 -23.96
C LYS A 590 -16.79 -20.46 -22.96
N ASN A 591 -16.52 -19.66 -21.94
CA ASN A 591 -17.41 -19.36 -20.83
C ASN A 591 -17.91 -17.91 -20.82
N ILE A 592 -17.21 -16.98 -21.48
CA ILE A 592 -17.55 -15.55 -21.56
C ILE A 592 -17.38 -14.98 -22.98
N GLU A 593 -17.94 -13.80 -23.23
CA GLU A 593 -17.62 -12.90 -24.35
C GLU A 593 -17.72 -11.43 -23.94
N ASN A 594 -17.36 -10.54 -24.87
CA ASN A 594 -17.31 -9.08 -24.69
C ASN A 594 -16.65 -8.63 -23.36
N PRO A 595 -15.44 -9.12 -23.00
CA PRO A 595 -14.87 -8.82 -21.69
C PRO A 595 -14.27 -7.40 -21.68
N VAL A 596 -14.56 -6.62 -20.65
CA VAL A 596 -14.13 -5.23 -20.49
C VAL A 596 -13.48 -5.03 -19.13
N VAL A 597 -12.41 -4.26 -19.09
CA VAL A 597 -11.83 -3.67 -17.86
C VAL A 597 -12.12 -2.18 -17.87
N CYS A 598 -12.69 -1.67 -16.77
CA CYS A 598 -12.73 -0.24 -16.47
C CYS A 598 -11.69 0.08 -15.40
N PHE A 599 -10.80 1.02 -15.68
CA PHE A 599 -9.71 1.42 -14.81
C PHE A 599 -9.56 2.95 -14.77
N LYS A 600 -8.89 3.46 -13.74
CA LYS A 600 -8.68 4.89 -13.52
C LYS A 600 -7.22 5.27 -13.36
N VAL A 601 -6.85 6.46 -13.81
CA VAL A 601 -5.49 7.02 -13.75
C VAL A 601 -5.52 8.38 -13.07
N GLU A 602 -4.67 8.60 -12.06
CA GLU A 602 -4.61 9.90 -11.38
C GLU A 602 -4.06 11.00 -12.30
N LYS A 603 -4.75 12.15 -12.35
CA LYS A 603 -4.35 13.34 -13.10
C LYS A 603 -2.98 13.88 -12.66
N SER A 604 -2.62 13.69 -11.40
CA SER A 604 -1.28 13.97 -10.84
C SER A 604 -0.17 13.20 -11.55
N TRP A 605 -0.34 11.90 -11.83
CA TRP A 605 0.67 11.08 -12.51
C TRP A 605 0.95 11.57 -13.93
N LEU A 606 -0.10 12.02 -14.66
CA LEU A 606 0.08 12.62 -15.98
C LEU A 606 0.93 13.90 -15.90
N GLN A 607 0.68 14.77 -14.92
CA GLN A 607 1.44 16.00 -14.72
C GLN A 607 2.90 15.70 -14.32
N ASP A 608 3.09 14.90 -13.28
CA ASP A 608 4.39 14.51 -12.71
C ASP A 608 5.34 13.84 -13.72
N LYS A 609 4.80 12.95 -14.56
CA LYS A 609 5.58 12.18 -15.54
C LYS A 609 5.47 12.75 -16.95
N LYS A 610 4.80 13.92 -17.10
CA LYS A 610 4.52 14.62 -18.36
C LYS A 610 3.89 13.72 -19.43
N ILE A 611 2.95 12.87 -19.03
CA ILE A 611 2.32 11.89 -19.90
C ILE A 611 1.31 12.58 -20.82
N ASP A 612 1.26 12.14 -22.07
CA ASP A 612 0.23 12.53 -22.99
C ASP A 612 -1.08 11.76 -22.72
N LYS A 613 -2.19 12.47 -22.56
CA LYS A 613 -3.48 11.87 -22.15
C LYS A 613 -3.94 10.80 -23.15
N ASP A 614 -3.78 11.10 -24.44
CA ASP A 614 -4.25 10.24 -25.53
C ASP A 614 -3.25 9.11 -25.86
N SER A 615 -2.13 9.04 -25.13
CA SER A 615 -1.14 7.96 -25.21
C SER A 615 -1.32 6.86 -24.16
N ILE A 616 -2.31 7.00 -23.26
CA ILE A 616 -2.62 6.02 -22.24
C ILE A 616 -3.14 4.74 -22.91
N ILE A 617 -2.59 3.59 -22.51
CA ILE A 617 -2.96 2.29 -23.08
C ILE A 617 -2.94 1.18 -22.02
N LEU A 618 -3.84 0.20 -22.17
CA LEU A 618 -3.87 -0.98 -21.32
C LEU A 618 -3.09 -2.11 -22.02
N ASN A 619 -2.00 -2.56 -21.41
CA ASN A 619 -1.22 -3.68 -21.90
C ASN A 619 -1.66 -4.95 -21.18
N ARG A 620 -1.88 -6.04 -21.91
CA ARG A 620 -2.29 -7.35 -21.41
C ARG A 620 -1.19 -8.37 -21.66
N TYR A 621 -0.88 -9.23 -20.69
CA TYR A 621 0.06 -10.33 -20.89
C TYR A 621 -0.67 -11.62 -21.30
N SER A 622 -0.20 -12.25 -22.37
CA SER A 622 -0.75 -13.51 -22.91
C SER A 622 0.30 -14.20 -23.77
N GLU A 623 0.40 -15.53 -23.69
CA GLU A 623 1.30 -16.34 -24.55
C GLU A 623 2.76 -15.81 -24.59
N GLU A 624 3.28 -15.47 -23.40
CA GLU A 624 4.63 -14.92 -23.15
C GLU A 624 4.90 -13.54 -23.80
N LYS A 625 3.84 -12.80 -24.18
CA LYS A 625 3.93 -11.50 -24.86
C LYS A 625 2.98 -10.46 -24.28
N TRP A 626 3.29 -9.18 -24.55
CA TRP A 626 2.41 -8.05 -24.29
C TRP A 626 1.56 -7.72 -25.52
N GLU A 627 0.26 -7.60 -25.30
CA GLU A 627 -0.77 -7.18 -26.24
C GLU A 627 -1.24 -5.77 -25.84
N GLN A 628 -1.24 -4.82 -26.76
CA GLN A 628 -1.74 -3.47 -26.51
C GLN A 628 -3.23 -3.38 -26.83
N LEU A 629 -4.04 -3.09 -25.81
CA LEU A 629 -5.48 -2.93 -25.93
C LEU A 629 -5.81 -1.43 -26.00
N PRO A 630 -6.52 -0.95 -27.03
CA PRO A 630 -6.95 0.43 -27.12
C PRO A 630 -7.94 0.75 -26.00
N VAL A 631 -7.95 2.02 -25.56
CA VAL A 631 -8.74 2.48 -24.43
C VAL A 631 -9.66 3.63 -24.87
N ASN A 632 -10.87 3.67 -24.32
CA ASN A 632 -11.81 4.77 -24.49
C ASN A 632 -11.92 5.53 -23.17
N LEU A 633 -11.72 6.85 -23.19
CA LEU A 633 -12.06 7.70 -22.04
C LEU A 633 -13.57 7.65 -21.83
N LEU A 634 -14.00 7.25 -20.63
CA LEU A 634 -15.41 7.18 -20.23
C LEU A 634 -15.87 8.51 -19.63
N GLU A 635 -15.13 8.99 -18.63
CA GLU A 635 -15.42 10.19 -17.86
C GLU A 635 -14.15 10.69 -17.12
N GLU A 636 -14.23 11.85 -16.46
CA GLU A 636 -13.18 12.34 -15.56
C GLU A 636 -13.76 13.17 -14.42
N ASP A 637 -13.15 13.08 -13.23
CA ASP A 637 -13.46 13.89 -12.05
C ASP A 637 -12.28 14.80 -11.68
N ASP A 638 -12.31 15.48 -10.53
CA ASP A 638 -11.22 16.37 -10.10
C ASP A 638 -9.84 15.68 -9.95
N LYS A 639 -9.82 14.35 -9.73
CA LYS A 639 -8.62 13.58 -9.39
C LYS A 639 -8.20 12.57 -10.45
N PHE A 640 -9.14 11.97 -11.18
CA PHE A 640 -8.94 10.79 -12.03
C PHE A 640 -9.44 11.00 -13.46
N LEU A 641 -8.84 10.24 -14.38
CA LEU A 641 -9.37 9.93 -15.71
C LEU A 641 -9.85 8.48 -15.70
N TYR A 642 -11.06 8.21 -16.18
CA TYR A 642 -11.66 6.88 -16.22
C TYR A 642 -11.65 6.32 -17.65
N PHE A 643 -11.13 5.10 -17.81
CA PHE A 643 -10.91 4.46 -19.10
C PHE A 643 -11.53 3.07 -19.14
N THR A 644 -12.09 2.70 -20.30
CA THR A 644 -12.58 1.35 -20.59
C THR A 644 -11.77 0.71 -21.72
N ALA A 645 -11.49 -0.59 -21.60
CA ALA A 645 -10.79 -1.36 -22.61
C ALA A 645 -11.43 -2.75 -22.78
N GLU A 646 -11.73 -3.13 -24.02
CA GLU A 646 -12.07 -4.52 -24.36
C GLU A 646 -10.81 -5.41 -24.25
N THR A 647 -10.98 -6.63 -23.74
CA THR A 647 -9.87 -7.57 -23.53
C THR A 647 -10.24 -9.00 -23.95
N PRO A 648 -9.38 -9.75 -24.67
CA PRO A 648 -9.67 -11.14 -25.05
C PRO A 648 -9.88 -12.08 -23.85
N ALA A 649 -9.24 -11.82 -22.72
CA ALA A 649 -9.42 -12.53 -21.44
C ALA A 649 -8.73 -11.78 -20.29
N PHE A 650 -9.15 -12.03 -19.05
CA PHE A 650 -8.49 -11.49 -17.85
C PHE A 650 -7.19 -12.24 -17.54
N SER A 651 -6.10 -11.51 -17.28
CA SER A 651 -4.79 -12.02 -16.90
C SER A 651 -4.01 -10.96 -16.09
N SER A 652 -2.69 -10.85 -16.28
CA SER A 652 -1.87 -9.73 -15.80
C SER A 652 -1.91 -8.56 -16.78
N PHE A 653 -2.06 -7.35 -16.25
CA PHE A 653 -2.18 -6.10 -17.00
C PHE A 653 -1.20 -5.03 -16.49
N VAL A 654 -0.86 -4.09 -17.36
CA VAL A 654 -0.05 -2.90 -17.04
C VAL A 654 -0.60 -1.69 -17.78
N ILE A 655 -0.91 -0.61 -17.06
CA ILE A 655 -1.26 0.67 -17.66
C ILE A 655 0.03 1.41 -17.99
N THR A 656 0.23 1.80 -19.25
CA THR A 656 1.35 2.66 -19.67
C THR A 656 0.88 3.91 -20.38
N GLY A 657 1.75 4.92 -20.45
CA GLY A 657 1.60 6.10 -21.29
C GLY A 657 2.96 6.58 -21.81
N LYS A 658 2.96 7.48 -22.80
CA LYS A 658 4.16 8.11 -23.38
C LYS A 658 4.32 9.52 -22.82
N ALA A 659 5.55 9.97 -22.60
CA ALA A 659 5.79 11.36 -22.24
C ALA A 659 5.57 12.26 -23.47
N LYS A 660 4.95 13.43 -23.27
CA LYS A 660 4.78 14.45 -24.32
C LYS A 660 6.14 14.85 -24.87
N SER A 661 6.35 14.61 -26.16
CA SER A 661 7.41 15.25 -26.93
C SER A 661 7.10 16.74 -27.03
N LEU A 662 8.03 17.59 -26.59
CA LEU A 662 7.97 19.02 -26.89
C LEU A 662 8.44 19.22 -28.33
N SER A 663 7.47 19.18 -29.25
CA SER A 663 7.57 19.72 -30.60
C SER A 663 6.72 20.99 -30.70
N GLU A 664 7.06 21.84 -31.67
CA GLU A 664 6.44 23.16 -31.86
C GLU A 664 5.00 23.07 -32.44
N GLU A 665 4.35 24.22 -32.58
CA GLU A 665 2.95 24.42 -33.04
C GLU A 665 1.83 24.04 -32.05
N ASP A 666 1.37 25.02 -31.28
CA ASP A 666 0.04 25.59 -31.55
C ASP A 666 0.13 27.11 -31.39
N SER A 667 -0.46 27.83 -32.34
CA SER A 667 -0.51 29.28 -32.39
C SER A 667 -1.87 29.73 -32.91
N THR A 668 -2.81 29.96 -32.01
CA THR A 668 -4.05 30.71 -32.29
C THR A 668 -4.31 31.75 -31.22
N GLU A 669 -4.88 32.89 -31.64
CA GLU A 669 -4.95 34.12 -30.87
C GLU A 669 -6.20 34.21 -29.98
N THR A 670 -6.10 34.95 -28.87
CA THR A 670 -7.19 35.83 -28.45
C THR A 670 -6.61 37.06 -27.72
N GLU A 671 -7.14 38.25 -28.01
CA GLU A 671 -6.54 39.53 -27.64
C GLU A 671 -6.66 39.88 -26.15
N PRO A 672 -5.62 40.44 -25.51
CA PRO A 672 -5.75 41.33 -24.37
C PRO A 672 -5.80 42.80 -24.82
N GLU A 673 -6.68 43.61 -24.20
CA GLU A 673 -6.78 45.04 -24.52
C GLU A 673 -5.49 45.80 -24.16
N LYS A 674 -5.13 46.80 -25.00
CA LYS A 674 -3.95 47.64 -24.81
C LYS A 674 -4.18 48.73 -23.77
N GLU A 675 -3.17 48.98 -22.95
CA GLU A 675 -2.70 50.35 -22.73
C GLU A 675 -1.16 50.43 -22.77
N THR A 676 -0.61 51.54 -23.27
CA THR A 676 0.70 51.55 -23.96
C THR A 676 1.78 52.45 -23.35
N ARG A 677 3.00 51.89 -23.25
CA ARG A 677 4.29 52.50 -23.65
C ARG A 677 5.39 51.43 -23.54
N ALA A 678 6.14 51.05 -24.59
CA ALA A 678 6.92 51.82 -25.59
C ALA A 678 8.09 52.59 -24.95
N ALA A 679 9.34 52.49 -25.42
CA ALA A 679 9.86 52.07 -26.74
C ALA A 679 11.19 51.27 -26.60
N GLU A 680 11.41 50.17 -27.36
CA GLU A 680 12.21 50.06 -28.63
C GLU A 680 13.74 49.84 -28.38
N GLU A 681 14.43 48.77 -28.82
CA GLU A 681 14.79 48.24 -30.19
C GLU A 681 16.08 48.88 -30.80
N GLU A 682 16.85 48.25 -31.73
CA GLU A 682 16.87 46.86 -32.28
C GLU A 682 18.04 46.05 -31.63
N MET A 683 19.20 45.63 -32.20
CA MET A 683 19.70 45.57 -33.58
C MET A 683 20.72 44.43 -33.87
N LYS A 684 20.70 43.93 -35.11
CA LYS A 684 21.69 43.11 -35.89
C LYS A 684 23.19 43.33 -35.56
N SER A 685 24.13 42.36 -35.59
CA SER A 685 24.44 41.20 -36.48
C SER A 685 25.33 41.50 -37.72
N ILE A 686 26.09 40.48 -38.16
CA ILE A 686 26.94 40.34 -39.38
C ILE A 686 28.47 40.42 -39.15
N GLU A 687 29.19 39.61 -39.93
CA GLU A 687 30.61 39.20 -39.83
C GLU A 687 31.62 40.11 -40.55
N GLU A 688 32.90 39.65 -40.55
CA GLU A 688 33.97 39.92 -41.54
C GLU A 688 34.66 41.32 -41.53
N GLU A 689 35.98 41.46 -41.74
CA GLU A 689 37.11 40.50 -41.86
C GLU A 689 38.46 41.25 -41.57
N VAL A 690 39.61 40.64 -41.86
CA VAL A 690 40.98 41.22 -42.04
C VAL A 690 41.82 41.54 -40.79
N GLU A 691 42.79 40.66 -40.53
CA GLU A 691 44.05 40.93 -39.78
C GLU A 691 45.01 41.79 -40.66
N PRO A 692 45.98 42.56 -40.10
CA PRO A 692 47.15 41.92 -39.49
C PRO A 692 47.92 42.64 -38.35
N ASN A 693 48.39 41.81 -37.41
CA ASN A 693 49.73 41.86 -36.78
C ASN A 693 50.19 43.03 -35.86
N SER A 694 50.68 42.60 -34.68
CA SER A 694 51.77 43.15 -33.83
C SER A 694 51.44 44.05 -32.62
N GLY A 695 52.02 43.70 -31.46
CA GLY A 695 52.41 44.66 -30.41
C GLY A 695 51.79 44.51 -29.00
N GLN A 696 52.39 43.64 -28.17
CA GLN A 696 52.52 43.75 -26.69
C GLN A 696 51.29 43.84 -25.76
N GLU A 697 51.35 43.01 -24.69
CA GLU A 697 50.98 43.27 -23.28
C GLU A 697 49.51 43.61 -22.90
N GLU A 698 48.93 43.12 -21.78
CA GLU A 698 49.48 42.35 -20.63
C GLU A 698 48.44 41.37 -20.00
N ASP A 699 48.91 40.57 -19.03
CA ASP A 699 48.21 39.57 -18.18
C ASP A 699 46.74 39.97 -17.81
N THR A 700 45.71 39.11 -17.87
CA THR A 700 45.62 37.93 -16.98
C THR A 700 44.57 36.85 -17.38
N LYS A 701 44.97 35.60 -17.08
CA LYS A 701 44.22 34.36 -16.78
C LYS A 701 42.78 34.51 -16.22
N ALA A 702 41.87 33.53 -16.30
CA ALA A 702 41.77 32.22 -16.99
C ALA A 702 40.34 31.65 -16.78
N PRO A 703 39.87 30.62 -17.53
CA PRO A 703 38.48 30.15 -17.50
C PRO A 703 38.19 29.07 -16.43
N GLY A 704 36.91 28.73 -16.27
CA GLY A 704 36.50 27.47 -15.63
C GLY A 704 36.50 26.29 -16.62
N PHE A 705 36.32 25.06 -16.11
CA PHE A 705 35.95 23.89 -16.92
C PHE A 705 35.25 22.81 -16.08
N GLU A 706 34.60 21.87 -16.77
CA GLU A 706 33.75 20.81 -16.21
C GLU A 706 34.50 19.58 -15.65
N ILE A 707 33.87 18.94 -14.66
CA ILE A 707 33.62 17.49 -14.50
C ILE A 707 34.70 16.48 -14.97
N GLY A 708 35.19 15.65 -14.04
CA GLY A 708 35.96 14.43 -14.36
C GLY A 708 36.11 13.42 -13.20
N TYR A 709 35.44 12.27 -13.31
CA TYR A 709 35.62 10.97 -12.61
C TYR A 709 36.48 10.86 -11.33
N GLY A 710 35.81 10.65 -10.18
CA GLY A 710 35.76 9.39 -9.39
C GLY A 710 37.01 8.68 -8.81
N ILE A 711 36.78 7.95 -7.69
CA ILE A 711 37.56 6.79 -7.15
C ILE A 711 38.93 7.15 -6.48
N ILE A 712 39.35 6.65 -5.29
CA ILE A 712 38.73 6.02 -4.09
C ILE A 712 39.78 6.02 -2.94
N CYS A 713 39.39 5.77 -1.68
CA CYS A 713 40.25 5.56 -0.47
C CYS A 713 41.11 6.75 0.03
N MET A 714 41.09 7.13 1.32
CA MET A 714 41.51 6.43 2.57
C MET A 714 43.05 6.31 2.73
N SER A 715 43.67 6.61 3.88
CA SER A 715 43.11 7.17 5.13
C SER A 715 44.18 7.84 6.03
N ALA A 716 43.69 8.62 6.99
CA ALA A 716 44.31 9.26 8.17
C ALA A 716 45.81 9.05 8.49
N ILE A 717 46.45 10.13 8.99
CA ILE A 717 47.17 10.09 10.28
C ILE A 717 47.10 11.43 11.03
N PHE A 718 46.77 11.28 12.30
CA PHE A 718 46.85 12.19 13.44
C PHE A 718 48.01 13.23 13.44
N LEU A 719 47.73 14.51 13.74
CA LEU A 719 48.18 15.19 14.98
C LEU A 719 47.92 16.72 15.05
N HIS A 720 46.88 17.09 15.81
CA HIS A 720 46.93 18.09 16.90
C HIS A 720 48.07 19.16 16.90
N LYS A 721 47.76 20.40 16.48
CA LYS A 721 47.99 21.59 17.35
C LYS A 721 47.28 22.89 16.91
N ARG A 722 46.45 23.38 17.82
CA ARG A 722 45.79 24.70 17.86
C ARG A 722 46.82 25.83 18.08
N LYS A 723 46.96 26.82 17.18
CA LYS A 723 47.63 28.09 17.55
C LYS A 723 47.29 29.35 16.70
N GLN A 724 46.42 30.17 17.27
CA GLN A 724 46.39 31.66 17.24
C GLN A 724 46.09 32.43 15.94
N LYS A 725 45.52 33.64 16.16
CA LYS A 725 45.04 34.65 15.20
C LYS A 725 43.72 34.30 14.50
N ASN A 726 42.60 34.94 14.82
CA ASN A 726 42.32 35.92 15.89
C ASN A 726 41.15 35.45 16.75
#